data_AF-A0A1C2E150-F1
#
_entry.id   AF-A0A1C2E150-F1
#
_cell.length_a   1.000
_cell.length_b   1.000
_cell.length_c   1.000
_cell.angle_alpha   90.00
_cell.angle_beta   90.00
_cell.angle_gamma   90.00
#
_symmetry.space_group_name_H-M   'P 1'
#
loop_
_entity.id
_entity.type
_entity.pdbx_description
1 polymer ?
#
loop_
_entity_poly.entity_id
_entity_poly.type
_entity_poly.pdbx_seq_one_letter_code
_entity_poly.pdbx_strand_id
1 'polypeptide(L)'
;MAKTINNGLGIGQPEPDQPFLDITAYGAGPDDALADATENAAITHHVAMVNGIAVPYTAIAGHLVTVDPSSSKPAAKFFYVAFTADGMNATTRPVTFFYNGGPGSSSVFLLLGSFAPRRIRTSMPGFTPPPPYAMEDNPDSLIDRSDLVYINPVGTGYSAAIAPFKNRDFWGVDQDAVSIKQFIKRYLSAFNRWNSPRFLFGESYGTTRSCVLAWLLHEDGIDLNGITLQSSVLDYPANFSNAAGLMPTFAADAWFHKKTGIEPQPPDLASFMETVTQFAQGPYTQALQAFPKADSAAVETLRRYLGLPAGMLDAWRLNVEAADRLGHSAFLIELLRDQGVALGAYDGRVTGIDTGIAAIVSPDGGMNDPTMVAVSGVYTTMWNSYLNNDLKFTATSNFVDLNDQAFQFWDFSHTDPTGAVQKPDGQGNPTLYTAGDLAATMAANPSLLVLSANGYYDSVTPFFQTRLTLDAMPLADVKVRGNLTIRNYPSGHMIYLDGGSRTAMKADLAVMYDQAVSVRRASLLARAALMREVPNVVRPYFKLPGGGAGAFRPAAAGAEPWSVPDLCKAYSWPTGLVGGGVIAIIELGGGWVQKDMDTYFRSTGLPAPTIIDVPVGPGRNDPNKHSGNQASDPDREVALDIQVAAAAYSVATGEAASIRVYWADATDWNAMATAITAAAADGCDVCSISWGSDEANWRAAATASGVDYPGRLNAAAEAAAKAGMIVFAASGDNDSSDGGADPANVDLPSSSPFSVGCGGTMKPHGANAEETVWNDDPGNPRGSGTGGGFSELFQPMPAWQAGAPHGPGRMVPDVSANADPYTGYNVFVHGQQEVIGGTSAVAPLYAGLFAAFGRKLGMVTPKLWLNQTCFNDITKGDNGYYRARIGPDPCTGIGTPIANKLARLFEASNKPLAPTAHAVRGRHRNPTRAI
;
A
#
# COMPACT_ATOMS: atom_id res chain seq x y z
N MET A 1 -22.82 1.91 -22.22
CA MET A 1 -23.22 1.80 -20.81
C MET A 1 -22.55 2.89 -19.97
N ALA A 2 -23.09 4.12 -19.91
CA ALA A 2 -22.44 5.24 -19.20
C ALA A 2 -23.45 6.11 -18.43
N LYS A 3 -24.08 5.54 -17.38
CA LYS A 3 -25.03 6.30 -16.54
C LYS A 3 -25.28 5.79 -15.10
N THR A 4 -24.37 5.00 -14.52
CA THR A 4 -24.59 4.38 -13.18
C THR A 4 -23.37 4.42 -12.23
N ILE A 5 -22.43 5.36 -12.41
CA ILE A 5 -21.39 5.63 -11.39
C ILE A 5 -21.31 7.14 -11.16
N ASN A 6 -22.28 7.68 -10.41
CA ASN A 6 -22.17 8.97 -9.73
C ASN A 6 -23.35 9.16 -8.75
N ASN A 7 -23.19 8.66 -7.53
CA ASN A 7 -23.92 9.08 -6.33
C ASN A 7 -23.05 8.77 -5.11
N GLY A 8 -22.52 9.81 -4.47
CA GLY A 8 -21.85 9.67 -3.18
C GLY A 8 -22.85 9.69 -2.03
N LEU A 9 -22.36 9.36 -0.83
CA LEU A 9 -23.06 9.52 0.47
C LEU A 9 -24.38 8.72 0.62
N GLY A 10 -24.24 7.41 0.84
CA GLY A 10 -25.31 6.60 1.40
C GLY A 10 -24.84 5.20 1.78
N ILE A 11 -25.21 4.72 2.97
CA ILE A 11 -25.17 3.28 3.29
C ILE A 11 -26.42 2.67 2.65
N GLY A 12 -26.35 2.48 1.33
CA GLY A 12 -27.47 2.03 0.51
C GLY A 12 -27.78 0.55 0.67
N GLN A 13 -28.98 0.15 0.21
CA GLN A 13 -29.25 -1.26 -0.11
C GLN A 13 -28.27 -1.73 -1.21
N PRO A 14 -27.84 -3.00 -1.22
CA PRO A 14 -27.04 -3.54 -2.32
C PRO A 14 -27.79 -3.38 -3.65
N GLU A 15 -27.08 -3.04 -4.73
CA GLU A 15 -27.73 -2.95 -6.04
C GLU A 15 -28.24 -4.33 -6.50
N PRO A 16 -29.42 -4.39 -7.15
CA PRO A 16 -29.95 -5.65 -7.65
C PRO A 16 -29.14 -6.15 -8.84
N ASP A 17 -28.92 -7.45 -8.90
CA ASP A 17 -28.28 -8.11 -10.03
C ASP A 17 -29.06 -7.90 -11.34
N GLN A 18 -28.30 -7.71 -12.42
CA GLN A 18 -28.80 -7.42 -13.76
C GLN A 18 -28.46 -8.62 -14.66
N PRO A 19 -29.37 -9.60 -14.81
CA PRO A 19 -29.15 -10.75 -15.69
C PRO A 19 -29.17 -10.33 -17.17
N PHE A 20 -28.42 -11.03 -18.01
CA PHE A 20 -28.40 -10.79 -19.46
C PHE A 20 -28.56 -12.09 -20.27
N LEU A 21 -29.31 -11.99 -21.37
CA LEU A 21 -29.47 -13.04 -22.38
C LEU A 21 -28.95 -12.52 -23.70
N ASP A 22 -27.81 -13.05 -24.15
CA ASP A 22 -27.25 -12.77 -25.45
C ASP A 22 -27.85 -13.71 -26.51
N ILE A 23 -28.56 -13.11 -27.46
CA ILE A 23 -29.13 -13.78 -28.63
C ILE A 23 -28.22 -13.68 -29.88
N THR A 24 -27.01 -13.14 -29.73
CA THR A 24 -26.03 -13.04 -30.80
C THR A 24 -25.46 -14.42 -31.15
N ALA A 25 -25.40 -14.73 -32.45
CA ALA A 25 -24.74 -15.92 -32.97
C ALA A 25 -23.25 -15.64 -33.22
N TYR A 26 -22.37 -16.20 -32.39
CA TYR A 26 -20.92 -16.05 -32.52
C TYR A 26 -20.36 -17.16 -33.42
N GLY A 27 -20.01 -16.81 -34.66
CA GLY A 27 -19.26 -17.69 -35.55
C GLY A 27 -17.78 -17.67 -35.19
N ALA A 28 -17.16 -18.85 -35.10
CA ALA A 28 -15.76 -19.06 -34.74
C ALA A 28 -14.88 -19.51 -35.92
N GLY A 29 -15.47 -19.71 -37.11
CA GLY A 29 -14.73 -20.03 -38.31
C GLY A 29 -13.89 -18.83 -38.79
N PRO A 30 -12.86 -19.07 -39.63
CA PRO A 30 -11.92 -18.03 -40.04
C PRO A 30 -12.59 -16.88 -40.81
N ASP A 31 -13.64 -17.15 -41.57
CA ASP A 31 -14.32 -16.16 -42.42
C ASP A 31 -15.61 -15.59 -41.80
N ASP A 32 -15.91 -15.94 -40.54
CA ASP A 32 -17.08 -15.45 -39.80
C ASP A 32 -16.88 -14.01 -39.30
N ALA A 33 -17.99 -13.28 -39.21
CA ALA A 33 -18.06 -11.90 -38.73
C ALA A 33 -19.48 -11.54 -38.25
N LEU A 34 -19.59 -10.59 -37.32
CA LEU A 34 -20.84 -10.04 -36.82
C LEU A 34 -21.23 -8.75 -37.55
N ALA A 35 -22.53 -8.46 -37.61
CA ALA A 35 -23.06 -7.13 -37.92
C ALA A 35 -23.37 -6.30 -36.65
N ASP A 36 -23.29 -6.91 -35.47
CA ASP A 36 -23.53 -6.25 -34.18
C ASP A 36 -22.27 -5.61 -33.62
N ALA A 37 -22.44 -4.41 -33.05
CA ALA A 37 -21.41 -3.64 -32.37
C ALA A 37 -21.94 -3.08 -31.03
N THR A 38 -22.87 -3.78 -30.38
CA THR A 38 -23.39 -3.39 -29.07
C THR A 38 -22.57 -3.97 -27.91
N GLU A 39 -22.38 -3.15 -26.88
CA GLU A 39 -21.76 -3.55 -25.61
C GLU A 39 -22.85 -3.82 -24.59
N ASN A 40 -23.02 -5.09 -24.23
CA ASN A 40 -23.98 -5.56 -23.25
C ASN A 40 -23.30 -6.53 -22.27
N ALA A 41 -23.84 -6.67 -21.06
CA ALA A 41 -23.29 -7.50 -20.01
C ALA A 41 -24.35 -7.87 -18.97
N ALA A 42 -24.16 -8.99 -18.28
CA ALA A 42 -24.74 -9.24 -16.97
C ALA A 42 -23.86 -8.58 -15.89
N ILE A 43 -24.48 -8.12 -14.81
CA ILE A 43 -23.81 -7.54 -13.64
C ILE A 43 -24.36 -8.23 -12.39
N THR A 44 -23.48 -8.73 -11.52
CA THR A 44 -23.86 -9.44 -10.30
C THR A 44 -22.96 -9.06 -9.12
N HIS A 45 -23.52 -9.02 -7.91
CA HIS A 45 -22.82 -8.52 -6.72
C HIS A 45 -22.60 -9.63 -5.69
N HIS A 46 -21.36 -9.76 -5.22
CA HIS A 46 -20.89 -10.91 -4.44
C HIS A 46 -19.96 -10.48 -3.31
N VAL A 47 -19.56 -11.43 -2.45
CA VAL A 47 -18.50 -11.24 -1.45
C VAL A 47 -17.53 -12.42 -1.54
N ALA A 48 -16.23 -12.13 -1.62
CA ALA A 48 -15.17 -13.13 -1.52
C ALA A 48 -14.61 -13.18 -0.09
N MET A 49 -14.15 -14.34 0.35
CA MET A 49 -13.42 -14.49 1.61
C MET A 49 -11.95 -14.83 1.33
N VAL A 50 -11.06 -13.84 1.49
CA VAL A 50 -9.62 -13.99 1.22
C VAL A 50 -8.85 -13.71 2.51
N ASN A 51 -8.05 -14.67 2.98
CA ASN A 51 -7.34 -14.60 4.26
C ASN A 51 -8.24 -14.23 5.48
N GLY A 52 -9.52 -14.63 5.45
CA GLY A 52 -10.51 -14.30 6.48
C GLY A 52 -11.12 -12.89 6.36
N ILE A 53 -10.67 -12.08 5.40
CA ILE A 53 -11.23 -10.75 5.10
C ILE A 53 -12.34 -10.90 4.06
N ALA A 54 -13.48 -10.26 4.32
CA ALA A 54 -14.57 -10.12 3.36
C ALA A 54 -14.25 -9.02 2.33
N VAL A 55 -14.27 -9.36 1.05
CA VAL A 55 -14.06 -8.44 -0.07
C VAL A 55 -15.33 -8.43 -0.93
N PRO A 56 -16.22 -7.43 -0.78
CA PRO A 56 -17.31 -7.21 -1.71
C PRO A 56 -16.78 -6.96 -3.12
N TYR A 57 -17.40 -7.58 -4.12
CA TYR A 57 -17.04 -7.39 -5.52
C TYR A 57 -18.23 -7.42 -6.46
N THR A 58 -18.21 -6.51 -7.43
CA THR A 58 -19.04 -6.53 -8.62
C THR A 58 -18.40 -7.42 -9.69
N ALA A 59 -19.14 -8.41 -10.19
CA ALA A 59 -18.78 -9.26 -11.31
C ALA A 59 -19.55 -8.86 -12.57
N ILE A 60 -18.84 -8.69 -13.68
CA ILE A 60 -19.40 -8.29 -14.99
C ILE A 60 -19.02 -9.34 -16.02
N ALA A 61 -19.98 -9.94 -16.69
CA ALA A 61 -19.76 -10.86 -17.80
C ALA A 61 -20.46 -10.32 -19.06
N GLY A 62 -19.72 -10.07 -20.13
CA GLY A 62 -20.28 -9.41 -21.31
C GLY A 62 -19.23 -8.91 -22.30
N HIS A 63 -19.55 -7.85 -23.05
CA HIS A 63 -18.78 -7.45 -24.23
C HIS A 63 -18.29 -6.01 -24.21
N LEU A 64 -17.08 -5.82 -24.75
CA LEU A 64 -16.55 -4.52 -25.20
C LEU A 64 -16.26 -4.58 -26.70
N VAL A 65 -16.41 -3.46 -27.38
CA VAL A 65 -16.13 -3.34 -28.82
C VAL A 65 -14.80 -2.63 -29.03
N THR A 66 -13.88 -3.30 -29.73
CA THR A 66 -12.62 -2.70 -30.18
C THR A 66 -12.82 -1.96 -31.50
N VAL A 67 -11.91 -1.02 -31.79
CA VAL A 67 -11.94 -0.23 -33.03
C VAL A 67 -10.66 -0.42 -33.84
N ASP A 68 -10.78 -0.32 -35.15
CA ASP A 68 -9.64 -0.29 -36.07
C ASP A 68 -8.77 0.95 -35.77
N PRO A 69 -7.46 0.80 -35.52
CA PRO A 69 -6.57 1.93 -35.22
C PRO A 69 -6.56 3.03 -36.28
N SER A 70 -6.83 2.72 -37.54
CA SER A 70 -6.72 3.68 -38.65
C SER A 70 -8.00 4.47 -38.93
N SER A 71 -9.17 3.83 -38.88
CA SER A 71 -10.46 4.44 -39.25
C SER A 71 -11.43 4.64 -38.08
N SER A 72 -11.07 4.18 -36.87
CA SER A 72 -11.90 4.24 -35.65
C SER A 72 -13.28 3.57 -35.76
N LYS A 73 -13.47 2.71 -36.77
CA LYS A 73 -14.69 1.88 -36.92
C LYS A 73 -14.63 0.67 -35.98
N PRO A 74 -15.77 0.11 -35.54
CA PRO A 74 -15.81 -1.19 -34.86
C PRO A 74 -15.04 -2.25 -35.64
N ALA A 75 -14.22 -3.06 -34.95
CA ALA A 75 -13.36 -4.08 -35.55
C ALA A 75 -13.66 -5.49 -35.01
N ALA A 76 -13.80 -5.64 -33.70
CA ALA A 76 -14.21 -6.90 -33.08
C ALA A 76 -15.04 -6.66 -31.82
N LYS A 77 -15.92 -7.61 -31.49
CA LYS A 77 -16.69 -7.69 -30.24
C LYS A 77 -16.01 -8.72 -29.35
N PHE A 78 -15.42 -8.27 -28.25
CA PHE A 78 -14.68 -9.09 -27.29
C PHE A 78 -15.54 -9.43 -26.09
N PHE A 79 -15.74 -10.73 -25.83
CA PHE A 79 -16.29 -11.23 -24.58
C PHE A 79 -15.24 -11.27 -23.48
N TYR A 80 -15.62 -10.82 -22.29
CA TYR A 80 -14.78 -10.82 -21.10
C TYR A 80 -15.59 -11.09 -19.84
N VAL A 81 -14.91 -11.55 -18.80
CA VAL A 81 -15.43 -11.57 -17.42
C VAL A 81 -14.51 -10.75 -16.54
N ALA A 82 -15.06 -9.78 -15.82
CA ALA A 82 -14.31 -8.92 -14.91
C ALA A 82 -14.84 -9.01 -13.47
N PHE A 83 -13.93 -8.97 -12.51
CA PHE A 83 -14.23 -8.89 -11.07
C PHE A 83 -13.57 -7.62 -10.51
N THR A 84 -14.36 -6.70 -9.97
CA THR A 84 -13.91 -5.43 -9.40
C THR A 84 -14.27 -5.37 -7.93
N ALA A 85 -13.30 -5.11 -7.04
CA ALA A 85 -13.57 -4.95 -5.62
C ALA A 85 -14.23 -3.58 -5.34
N ASP A 86 -15.33 -3.60 -4.60
CA ASP A 86 -16.20 -2.43 -4.45
C ASP A 86 -15.59 -1.38 -3.50
N GLY A 87 -15.88 -0.10 -3.76
CA GLY A 87 -15.42 1.03 -2.94
C GLY A 87 -13.91 1.34 -3.01
N MET A 88 -13.12 0.59 -3.78
CA MET A 88 -11.66 0.75 -3.85
C MET A 88 -11.24 1.94 -4.75
N ASN A 89 -10.21 2.68 -4.34
CA ASN A 89 -9.70 3.82 -5.11
C ASN A 89 -8.92 3.36 -6.37
N ALA A 90 -9.50 3.63 -7.54
CA ALA A 90 -8.96 3.24 -8.84
C ALA A 90 -7.53 3.74 -9.14
N THR A 91 -7.03 4.82 -8.52
CA THR A 91 -5.66 5.30 -8.78
C THR A 91 -4.58 4.49 -8.06
N THR A 92 -4.95 3.83 -6.95
CA THR A 92 -4.05 2.94 -6.18
C THR A 92 -4.34 1.47 -6.43
N ARG A 93 -5.53 1.11 -6.93
CA ARG A 93 -6.01 -0.25 -7.15
C ARG A 93 -5.59 -0.80 -8.53
N PRO A 94 -4.73 -1.83 -8.60
CA PRO A 94 -4.37 -2.51 -9.84
C PRO A 94 -5.55 -3.05 -10.64
N VAL A 95 -5.32 -3.18 -11.96
CA VAL A 95 -6.11 -4.03 -12.85
C VAL A 95 -5.16 -5.01 -13.58
N THR A 96 -5.58 -6.27 -13.68
CA THR A 96 -4.83 -7.35 -14.33
C THR A 96 -5.63 -7.93 -15.47
N PHE A 97 -5.00 -8.03 -16.63
CA PHE A 97 -5.58 -8.65 -17.82
C PHE A 97 -5.05 -10.07 -17.97
N PHE A 98 -5.96 -11.05 -17.89
CA PHE A 98 -5.68 -12.49 -17.98
C PHE A 98 -6.11 -13.04 -19.34
N TYR A 99 -5.28 -13.89 -19.93
CA TYR A 99 -5.63 -14.70 -21.09
C TYR A 99 -4.79 -15.99 -21.11
N ASN A 100 -5.42 -17.10 -21.52
CA ASN A 100 -4.75 -18.39 -21.66
C ASN A 100 -3.91 -18.45 -22.95
N GLY A 101 -3.19 -19.56 -23.11
CA GLY A 101 -2.40 -19.85 -24.29
C GLY A 101 -2.90 -21.04 -25.09
N GLY A 102 -2.20 -21.31 -26.18
CA GLY A 102 -2.84 -21.62 -27.45
C GLY A 102 -3.37 -20.33 -28.11
N PRO A 103 -2.98 -20.00 -29.36
CA PRO A 103 -3.52 -18.83 -30.07
C PRO A 103 -5.06 -18.79 -30.10
N GLY A 104 -5.69 -19.95 -30.34
CA GLY A 104 -7.15 -20.13 -30.35
C GLY A 104 -7.82 -20.36 -29.00
N SER A 105 -7.20 -19.97 -27.88
CA SER A 105 -7.70 -20.31 -26.53
C SER A 105 -8.53 -19.20 -25.87
N SER A 106 -9.62 -19.59 -25.21
CA SER A 106 -10.44 -18.72 -24.34
C SER A 106 -9.82 -18.56 -22.95
N SER A 107 -10.21 -17.54 -22.19
CA SER A 107 -9.69 -17.35 -20.82
C SER A 107 -10.24 -18.34 -19.77
N VAL A 108 -10.93 -19.41 -20.19
CA VAL A 108 -11.73 -20.27 -19.30
C VAL A 108 -10.89 -21.02 -18.26
N PHE A 109 -9.68 -21.46 -18.62
CA PHE A 109 -8.84 -22.25 -17.72
C PHE A 109 -8.28 -21.40 -16.57
N LEU A 110 -7.83 -20.17 -16.84
CA LEU A 110 -7.44 -19.23 -15.79
C LEU A 110 -8.65 -18.74 -14.99
N LEU A 111 -9.77 -18.42 -15.66
CA LEU A 111 -10.99 -17.88 -15.04
C LEU A 111 -11.61 -18.87 -14.04
N LEU A 112 -11.63 -20.16 -14.36
CA LEU A 112 -12.21 -21.17 -13.48
C LEU A 112 -11.17 -21.87 -12.59
N GLY A 113 -9.90 -21.90 -12.95
CA GLY A 113 -8.86 -22.65 -12.24
C GLY A 113 -7.97 -21.84 -11.31
N SER A 114 -7.65 -20.58 -11.64
CA SER A 114 -6.53 -19.86 -11.00
C SER A 114 -6.94 -18.93 -9.86
N PHE A 115 -7.14 -17.63 -10.14
CA PHE A 115 -7.13 -16.56 -9.14
C PHE A 115 -8.43 -15.74 -9.09
N ALA A 116 -9.48 -16.15 -9.82
CA ALA A 116 -10.82 -15.57 -9.71
C ALA A 116 -11.41 -15.79 -8.30
N PRO A 117 -12.44 -15.02 -7.87
CA PRO A 117 -13.02 -15.12 -6.53
C PRO A 117 -13.60 -16.49 -6.15
N ARG A 118 -14.04 -17.26 -7.15
CA ARG A 118 -14.46 -18.66 -7.04
C ARG A 118 -13.66 -19.48 -8.07
N ARG A 119 -13.41 -20.75 -7.79
CA ARG A 119 -12.73 -21.68 -8.71
C ARG A 119 -13.37 -23.06 -8.68
N ILE A 120 -13.08 -23.90 -9.68
CA ILE A 120 -13.48 -25.31 -9.68
C ILE A 120 -12.70 -26.12 -8.65
N ARG A 121 -13.31 -27.22 -8.20
CA ARG A 121 -12.61 -28.33 -7.54
C ARG A 121 -12.27 -29.42 -8.57
N THR A 122 -11.01 -29.83 -8.62
CA THR A 122 -10.53 -30.95 -9.44
C THR A 122 -10.00 -32.10 -8.55
N SER A 123 -9.64 -33.23 -9.14
CA SER A 123 -8.98 -34.35 -8.43
C SER A 123 -7.47 -34.44 -8.70
N MET A 124 -6.88 -33.39 -9.29
CA MET A 124 -5.48 -33.36 -9.75
C MET A 124 -4.47 -33.77 -8.67
N PRO A 125 -3.44 -34.57 -9.00
CA PRO A 125 -3.09 -35.11 -10.32
C PRO A 125 -3.89 -36.35 -10.76
N GLY A 126 -4.99 -36.69 -10.09
CA GLY A 126 -5.93 -37.73 -10.53
C GLY A 126 -7.04 -37.20 -11.46
N PHE A 127 -7.64 -38.12 -12.24
CA PHE A 127 -8.80 -37.84 -13.07
C PHE A 127 -9.99 -37.33 -12.24
N THR A 128 -10.56 -36.18 -12.61
CA THR A 128 -11.74 -35.62 -11.94
C THR A 128 -13.00 -36.40 -12.35
N PRO A 129 -13.69 -37.09 -11.42
CA PRO A 129 -14.78 -38.00 -11.77
C PRO A 129 -16.02 -37.26 -12.34
N PRO A 130 -16.91 -37.96 -13.07
CA PRO A 130 -18.12 -37.37 -13.64
C PRO A 130 -19.03 -36.64 -12.62
N PRO A 131 -19.93 -35.73 -13.08
CA PRO A 131 -20.67 -34.83 -12.21
C PRO A 131 -21.55 -35.53 -11.16
N PRO A 132 -21.88 -34.87 -10.03
CA PRO A 132 -21.88 -33.42 -9.82
C PRO A 132 -20.51 -32.81 -9.51
N TYR A 133 -20.15 -31.77 -10.28
CA TYR A 133 -19.03 -30.88 -10.01
C TYR A 133 -19.47 -29.68 -9.14
N ALA A 134 -18.51 -28.87 -8.66
CA ALA A 134 -18.79 -27.68 -7.86
C ALA A 134 -17.79 -26.55 -8.09
N MET A 135 -18.27 -25.30 -7.98
CA MET A 135 -17.43 -24.14 -7.65
C MET A 135 -17.23 -24.10 -6.13
N GLU A 136 -16.03 -23.77 -5.70
CA GLU A 136 -15.71 -23.41 -4.32
C GLU A 136 -15.07 -22.02 -4.26
N ASP A 137 -15.18 -21.38 -3.10
CA ASP A 137 -14.63 -20.04 -2.90
C ASP A 137 -13.10 -20.13 -2.87
N ASN A 138 -12.43 -19.14 -3.45
CA ASN A 138 -11.00 -19.24 -3.71
C ASN A 138 -10.19 -18.44 -2.67
N PRO A 139 -9.61 -19.08 -1.63
CA PRO A 139 -8.78 -18.39 -0.64
C PRO A 139 -7.50 -17.81 -1.27
N ASP A 140 -7.09 -18.35 -2.41
CA ASP A 140 -5.93 -17.89 -3.19
C ASP A 140 -6.29 -16.77 -4.20
N SER A 141 -7.52 -16.22 -4.19
CA SER A 141 -7.94 -15.24 -5.20
C SER A 141 -7.08 -13.96 -5.18
N LEU A 142 -6.84 -13.38 -6.36
CA LEU A 142 -6.15 -12.08 -6.49
C LEU A 142 -7.07 -10.87 -6.23
N ILE A 143 -8.35 -11.05 -5.91
CA ILE A 143 -9.28 -9.93 -5.67
C ILE A 143 -8.89 -9.04 -4.47
N ASP A 144 -8.07 -9.53 -3.54
CA ASP A 144 -7.49 -8.74 -2.44
C ASP A 144 -6.29 -7.86 -2.86
N ARG A 145 -5.84 -7.92 -4.13
CA ARG A 145 -4.74 -7.11 -4.69
C ARG A 145 -5.04 -6.42 -6.01
N SER A 146 -5.81 -7.04 -6.89
CA SER A 146 -6.13 -6.48 -8.21
C SER A 146 -7.56 -6.75 -8.59
N ASP A 147 -8.14 -5.85 -9.37
CA ASP A 147 -9.31 -6.19 -10.17
C ASP A 147 -8.87 -7.07 -11.34
N LEU A 148 -9.69 -8.03 -11.71
CA LEU A 148 -9.29 -9.18 -12.55
C LEU A 148 -10.13 -9.16 -13.82
N VAL A 149 -9.50 -9.18 -14.99
CA VAL A 149 -10.18 -9.06 -16.30
C VAL A 149 -9.75 -10.20 -17.20
N TYR A 150 -10.63 -11.15 -17.43
CA TYR A 150 -10.39 -12.35 -18.23
C TYR A 150 -10.86 -12.13 -19.66
N ILE A 151 -9.92 -12.08 -20.61
CA ILE A 151 -10.13 -11.69 -22.01
C ILE A 151 -10.20 -12.92 -22.91
N ASN A 152 -11.22 -13.02 -23.76
CA ASN A 152 -11.33 -14.06 -24.79
C ASN A 152 -10.94 -13.46 -26.15
N PRO A 153 -9.83 -13.89 -26.79
CA PRO A 153 -9.41 -13.44 -28.12
C PRO A 153 -10.47 -13.65 -29.22
N VAL A 154 -10.30 -12.99 -30.37
CA VAL A 154 -11.26 -13.06 -31.48
C VAL A 154 -11.36 -14.48 -32.02
N GLY A 155 -12.58 -15.02 -32.11
CA GLY A 155 -12.84 -16.41 -32.49
C GLY A 155 -12.82 -17.39 -31.31
N THR A 156 -12.69 -16.93 -30.06
CA THR A 156 -12.79 -17.78 -28.85
C THR A 156 -13.88 -17.28 -27.90
N GLY A 157 -14.38 -18.16 -27.05
CA GLY A 157 -15.45 -17.92 -26.10
C GLY A 157 -16.75 -17.43 -26.75
N TYR A 158 -17.05 -16.14 -26.60
CA TYR A 158 -18.13 -15.41 -27.29
C TYR A 158 -17.60 -14.14 -27.96
N SER A 159 -16.37 -14.18 -28.47
CA SER A 159 -15.69 -13.07 -29.17
C SER A 159 -15.63 -13.33 -30.67
N ALA A 160 -15.94 -12.33 -31.49
CA ALA A 160 -15.86 -12.43 -32.96
C ALA A 160 -15.58 -11.07 -33.62
N ALA A 161 -15.09 -11.12 -34.85
CA ALA A 161 -14.89 -9.94 -35.68
C ALA A 161 -16.20 -9.20 -36.00
N ILE A 162 -16.11 -7.92 -36.35
CA ILE A 162 -17.23 -7.11 -36.82
C ILE A 162 -16.99 -6.74 -38.29
N ALA A 163 -17.99 -6.99 -39.14
CA ALA A 163 -17.90 -6.76 -40.58
C ALA A 163 -17.55 -5.28 -40.88
N PRO A 164 -16.61 -5.02 -41.81
CA PRO A 164 -16.12 -5.93 -42.86
C PRO A 164 -14.96 -6.85 -42.45
N PHE A 165 -14.43 -6.75 -41.23
CA PHE A 165 -13.38 -7.66 -40.76
C PHE A 165 -13.95 -9.06 -40.49
N LYS A 166 -13.08 -10.07 -40.56
CA LYS A 166 -13.33 -11.49 -40.27
C LYS A 166 -12.45 -11.97 -39.13
N ASN A 167 -12.81 -13.09 -38.50
CA ASN A 167 -11.99 -13.66 -37.42
C ASN A 167 -10.53 -13.86 -37.83
N ARG A 168 -10.26 -14.36 -39.05
CA ARG A 168 -8.90 -14.55 -39.58
C ARG A 168 -8.05 -13.27 -39.65
N ASP A 169 -8.67 -12.09 -39.72
CA ASP A 169 -7.95 -10.81 -39.79
C ASP A 169 -7.31 -10.44 -38.44
N PHE A 170 -7.66 -11.17 -37.37
CA PHE A 170 -7.11 -11.07 -36.02
C PHE A 170 -6.24 -12.27 -35.63
N TRP A 171 -6.00 -13.22 -36.53
CA TRP A 171 -5.34 -14.50 -36.24
C TRP A 171 -3.87 -14.51 -36.66
N GLY A 172 -3.03 -13.89 -35.84
CA GLY A 172 -1.58 -13.84 -36.02
C GLY A 172 -0.90 -13.09 -34.88
N VAL A 173 0.42 -13.17 -34.76
CA VAL A 173 1.17 -12.63 -33.61
C VAL A 173 0.90 -11.14 -33.41
N ASP A 174 1.10 -10.34 -34.46
CA ASP A 174 0.92 -8.89 -34.40
C ASP A 174 -0.58 -8.51 -34.40
N GLN A 175 -1.40 -9.24 -35.16
CA GLN A 175 -2.84 -9.02 -35.33
C GLN A 175 -3.60 -9.18 -34.01
N ASP A 176 -3.32 -10.27 -33.28
CA ASP A 176 -3.87 -10.60 -31.97
C ASP A 176 -3.42 -9.59 -30.91
N ALA A 177 -2.12 -9.30 -30.82
CA ALA A 177 -1.59 -8.35 -29.85
C ALA A 177 -2.12 -6.92 -30.09
N VAL A 178 -2.25 -6.47 -31.34
CA VAL A 178 -2.91 -5.19 -31.68
C VAL A 178 -4.39 -5.19 -31.27
N SER A 179 -5.11 -6.30 -31.46
CA SER A 179 -6.53 -6.40 -31.07
C SER A 179 -6.73 -6.31 -29.55
N ILE A 180 -5.87 -6.98 -28.77
CA ILE A 180 -5.91 -6.96 -27.30
C ILE A 180 -5.43 -5.60 -26.77
N LYS A 181 -4.49 -4.92 -27.45
CA LYS A 181 -4.16 -3.50 -27.16
C LYS A 181 -5.40 -2.61 -27.26
N GLN A 182 -6.22 -2.75 -28.30
CA GLN A 182 -7.46 -1.98 -28.41
C GLN A 182 -8.51 -2.39 -27.36
N PHE A 183 -8.59 -3.67 -26.97
CA PHE A 183 -9.44 -4.10 -25.84
C PHE A 183 -9.02 -3.42 -24.54
N ILE A 184 -7.73 -3.43 -24.20
CA ILE A 184 -7.21 -2.80 -22.98
C ILE A 184 -7.53 -1.30 -22.99
N LYS A 185 -7.26 -0.60 -24.10
CA LYS A 185 -7.62 0.83 -24.26
C LYS A 185 -9.12 1.09 -24.10
N ARG A 186 -9.97 0.21 -24.64
CA ARG A 186 -11.43 0.29 -24.48
C ARG A 186 -11.83 0.07 -23.02
N TYR A 187 -11.27 -0.92 -22.34
CA TYR A 187 -11.53 -1.23 -20.92
C TYR A 187 -11.11 -0.09 -19.99
N LEU A 188 -9.86 0.41 -20.13
CA LEU A 188 -9.36 1.54 -19.34
C LEU A 188 -10.24 2.79 -19.49
N SER A 189 -10.83 2.98 -20.67
CA SER A 189 -11.78 4.07 -20.96
C SER A 189 -13.17 3.83 -20.39
N ALA A 190 -13.74 2.62 -20.57
CA ALA A 190 -15.08 2.28 -20.12
C ALA A 190 -15.21 2.30 -18.58
N PHE A 191 -14.17 1.86 -17.87
CA PHE A 191 -14.15 1.72 -16.42
C PHE A 191 -13.29 2.76 -15.69
N ASN A 192 -12.86 3.83 -16.39
CA ASN A 192 -12.05 4.93 -15.83
C ASN A 192 -10.77 4.47 -15.11
N ARG A 193 -10.04 3.50 -15.69
CA ARG A 193 -8.84 2.87 -15.11
C ARG A 193 -7.52 3.40 -15.68
N TRP A 194 -7.55 4.47 -16.47
CA TRP A 194 -6.37 5.07 -17.14
C TRP A 194 -5.20 5.46 -16.23
N ASN A 195 -5.41 5.65 -14.91
CA ASN A 195 -4.33 5.89 -13.94
C ASN A 195 -4.17 4.76 -12.89
N SER A 196 -4.88 3.64 -13.04
CA SER A 196 -4.62 2.43 -12.25
C SER A 196 -3.26 1.84 -12.61
N PRO A 197 -2.61 1.12 -11.68
CA PRO A 197 -1.53 0.20 -12.02
C PRO A 197 -2.04 -0.89 -13.00
N ARG A 198 -1.25 -1.27 -14.01
CA ARG A 198 -1.61 -2.31 -15.00
C ARG A 198 -0.68 -3.51 -14.93
N PHE A 199 -1.26 -4.70 -14.99
CA PHE A 199 -0.55 -5.96 -15.09
C PHE A 199 -1.09 -6.81 -16.24
N LEU A 200 -0.20 -7.60 -16.86
CA LEU A 200 -0.55 -8.68 -17.77
C LEU A 200 -0.33 -10.03 -17.08
N PHE A 201 -1.20 -11.00 -17.37
CA PHE A 201 -1.03 -12.39 -16.98
C PHE A 201 -1.31 -13.27 -18.20
N GLY A 202 -0.25 -13.82 -18.78
CA GLY A 202 -0.32 -14.79 -19.86
C GLY A 202 0.10 -16.18 -19.40
N GLU A 203 -0.60 -17.19 -19.89
CA GLU A 203 -0.19 -18.61 -19.79
C GLU A 203 0.18 -19.15 -21.18
N SER A 204 1.17 -20.02 -21.34
CA SER A 204 1.47 -20.69 -22.62
C SER A 204 1.72 -19.69 -23.76
N TYR A 205 1.05 -19.78 -24.93
CA TYR A 205 1.10 -18.73 -25.97
C TYR A 205 0.72 -17.32 -25.45
N GLY A 206 -0.06 -17.24 -24.37
CA GLY A 206 -0.29 -16.00 -23.63
C GLY A 206 1.01 -15.33 -23.16
N THR A 207 2.08 -16.08 -22.92
CA THR A 207 3.40 -15.51 -22.60
C THR A 207 4.04 -14.84 -23.82
N THR A 208 3.99 -15.49 -24.99
CA THR A 208 4.39 -14.96 -26.29
C THR A 208 3.66 -13.64 -26.59
N ARG A 209 2.32 -13.70 -26.55
CA ARG A 209 1.36 -12.59 -26.64
C ARG A 209 1.69 -11.46 -25.66
N SER A 210 2.03 -11.77 -24.40
CA SER A 210 2.33 -10.75 -23.38
C SER A 210 3.57 -9.93 -23.71
N CYS A 211 4.59 -10.54 -24.33
CA CYS A 211 5.84 -9.85 -24.65
C CYS A 211 5.62 -8.81 -25.76
N VAL A 212 5.00 -9.23 -26.88
CA VAL A 212 4.65 -8.36 -28.01
C VAL A 212 3.64 -7.28 -27.60
N LEU A 213 2.58 -7.66 -26.86
CA LEU A 213 1.58 -6.74 -26.35
C LEU A 213 2.18 -5.68 -25.41
N ALA A 214 3.18 -6.04 -24.60
CA ALA A 214 3.82 -5.09 -23.69
C ALA A 214 4.61 -4.00 -24.44
N TRP A 215 5.31 -4.36 -25.52
CA TRP A 215 5.95 -3.37 -26.40
C TRP A 215 4.91 -2.47 -27.07
N LEU A 216 3.90 -3.08 -27.71
CA LEU A 216 2.83 -2.35 -28.39
C LEU A 216 2.06 -1.41 -27.45
N LEU A 217 1.88 -1.77 -26.17
CA LEU A 217 1.26 -0.91 -25.16
C LEU A 217 2.17 0.26 -24.76
N HIS A 218 3.48 0.05 -24.63
CA HIS A 218 4.45 1.11 -24.35
C HIS A 218 4.49 2.15 -25.49
N GLU A 219 4.47 1.73 -26.76
CA GLU A 219 4.37 2.63 -27.93
C GLU A 219 3.09 3.49 -27.91
N ASP A 220 1.98 2.97 -27.40
CA ASP A 220 0.72 3.70 -27.22
C ASP A 220 0.70 4.58 -25.94
N GLY A 221 1.80 4.65 -25.19
CA GLY A 221 1.92 5.42 -23.95
C GLY A 221 1.25 4.75 -22.73
N ILE A 222 1.13 3.42 -22.73
CA ILE A 222 0.43 2.64 -21.72
C ILE A 222 1.41 1.72 -20.98
N ASP A 223 2.29 2.33 -20.18
CA ASP A 223 3.26 1.59 -19.37
C ASP A 223 2.59 0.58 -18.42
N LEU A 224 3.20 -0.60 -18.34
CA LEU A 224 2.85 -1.67 -17.43
C LEU A 224 3.66 -1.59 -16.13
N ASN A 225 3.11 -2.15 -15.06
CA ASN A 225 3.80 -2.29 -13.78
C ASN A 225 4.35 -3.70 -13.56
N GLY A 226 3.70 -4.73 -14.11
CA GLY A 226 4.30 -6.06 -14.18
C GLY A 226 3.66 -7.01 -15.18
N ILE A 227 4.37 -8.08 -15.49
CA ILE A 227 3.94 -9.15 -16.39
C ILE A 227 4.15 -10.50 -15.70
N THR A 228 3.13 -11.35 -15.69
CA THR A 228 3.29 -12.77 -15.34
C THR A 228 3.33 -13.61 -16.61
N LEU A 229 4.35 -14.44 -16.72
CA LEU A 229 4.56 -15.42 -17.78
C LEU A 229 4.45 -16.82 -17.16
N GLN A 230 3.25 -17.39 -17.11
CA GLN A 230 3.03 -18.76 -16.63
C GLN A 230 3.32 -19.74 -17.77
N SER A 231 4.20 -20.73 -17.53
CA SER A 231 4.43 -21.88 -18.43
C SER A 231 4.74 -21.42 -19.86
N SER A 232 5.97 -20.96 -20.09
CA SER A 232 6.27 -19.98 -21.14
C SER A 232 6.73 -20.57 -22.48
N VAL A 233 6.29 -19.93 -23.57
CA VAL A 233 6.79 -20.13 -24.95
C VAL A 233 7.33 -18.79 -25.45
N LEU A 234 8.65 -18.65 -25.54
CA LEU A 234 9.32 -17.37 -25.82
C LEU A 234 10.35 -17.45 -26.96
N ASP A 235 10.70 -18.67 -27.37
CA ASP A 235 11.62 -19.01 -28.45
C ASP A 235 11.09 -20.32 -29.06
N TYR A 236 10.22 -20.24 -30.07
CA TYR A 236 9.56 -21.41 -30.65
C TYR A 236 10.54 -22.51 -31.09
N PRO A 237 11.63 -22.21 -31.83
CA PRO A 237 12.65 -23.19 -32.16
C PRO A 237 13.24 -23.90 -30.94
N ALA A 238 13.61 -23.18 -29.87
CA ALA A 238 14.22 -23.79 -28.70
C ALA A 238 13.20 -24.45 -27.74
N ASN A 239 11.96 -23.93 -27.65
CA ASN A 239 10.86 -24.49 -26.87
C ASN A 239 10.45 -25.89 -27.38
N PHE A 240 10.49 -26.12 -28.70
CA PHE A 240 10.05 -27.37 -29.33
C PHE A 240 11.18 -28.17 -30.00
N SER A 241 12.44 -27.73 -29.87
CA SER A 241 13.63 -28.47 -30.33
C SER A 241 14.87 -28.18 -29.47
N ASN A 242 14.83 -28.62 -28.20
CA ASN A 242 16.02 -28.71 -27.35
C ASN A 242 15.91 -29.81 -26.27
N ALA A 243 16.47 -30.98 -26.57
CA ALA A 243 16.66 -32.09 -25.63
C ALA A 243 17.23 -31.69 -24.27
N ALA A 244 18.18 -30.76 -24.21
CA ALA A 244 18.81 -30.32 -22.96
C ALA A 244 17.89 -29.43 -22.12
N GLY A 245 16.96 -28.71 -22.75
CA GLY A 245 15.90 -27.95 -22.07
C GLY A 245 14.77 -28.85 -21.54
N LEU A 246 14.46 -29.94 -22.26
CA LEU A 246 13.39 -30.88 -21.94
C LEU A 246 13.77 -31.93 -20.87
N MET A 247 14.99 -32.48 -20.92
CA MET A 247 15.43 -33.60 -20.06
C MET A 247 15.19 -33.39 -18.55
N PRO A 248 15.37 -32.18 -17.97
CA PRO A 248 15.06 -31.96 -16.55
C PRO A 248 13.61 -32.19 -16.14
N THR A 249 12.62 -31.89 -17.00
CA THR A 249 11.20 -32.22 -16.72
C THR A 249 11.03 -33.73 -16.58
N PHE A 250 11.53 -34.50 -17.55
CA PHE A 250 11.43 -35.97 -17.53
C PHE A 250 12.16 -36.61 -16.34
N ALA A 251 13.23 -35.98 -15.83
CA ALA A 251 13.86 -36.39 -14.57
C ALA A 251 12.98 -36.06 -13.34
N ALA A 252 12.22 -34.96 -13.35
CA ALA A 252 11.22 -34.67 -12.32
C ALA A 252 10.08 -35.71 -12.34
N ASP A 253 9.57 -36.05 -13.53
CA ASP A 253 8.54 -37.09 -13.70
C ASP A 253 9.02 -38.46 -13.16
N ALA A 254 10.23 -38.87 -13.56
CA ALA A 254 10.87 -40.08 -13.05
C ALA A 254 11.09 -40.05 -11.53
N TRP A 255 11.29 -38.88 -10.93
CA TRP A 255 11.40 -38.70 -9.48
C TRP A 255 10.04 -38.85 -8.80
N PHE A 256 8.99 -38.20 -9.31
CA PHE A 256 7.64 -38.28 -8.74
C PHE A 256 7.12 -39.72 -8.73
N HIS A 257 7.30 -40.44 -9.85
CA HIS A 257 6.93 -41.85 -9.99
C HIS A 257 7.92 -42.84 -9.35
N LYS A 258 8.98 -42.35 -8.69
CA LYS A 258 10.01 -43.16 -8.01
C LYS A 258 10.73 -44.16 -8.92
N LYS A 259 10.87 -43.81 -10.20
CA LYS A 259 11.57 -44.57 -11.25
C LYS A 259 13.05 -44.16 -11.39
N THR A 260 13.50 -43.04 -10.81
CA THR A 260 14.93 -42.67 -10.76
C THR A 260 15.79 -43.80 -10.19
N GLY A 261 16.88 -44.14 -10.86
CA GLY A 261 17.87 -45.11 -10.37
C GLY A 261 18.82 -44.55 -9.29
N ILE A 262 18.43 -43.51 -8.56
CA ILE A 262 19.24 -42.85 -7.52
C ILE A 262 18.86 -43.48 -6.17
N GLU A 263 19.87 -43.90 -5.39
CA GLU A 263 19.65 -44.58 -4.11
C GLU A 263 20.52 -43.94 -3.01
N PRO A 264 19.91 -43.45 -1.90
CA PRO A 264 18.46 -43.28 -1.70
C PRO A 264 17.87 -42.25 -2.68
N GLN A 265 16.56 -42.31 -2.92
CA GLN A 265 15.85 -41.29 -3.71
C GLN A 265 16.10 -39.88 -3.11
N PRO A 266 16.35 -38.83 -3.93
CA PRO A 266 16.49 -37.46 -3.44
C PRO A 266 15.25 -37.02 -2.64
N PRO A 267 15.40 -36.44 -1.43
CA PRO A 267 14.26 -36.12 -0.56
C PRO A 267 13.51 -34.84 -0.93
N ASP A 268 14.11 -33.99 -1.77
CA ASP A 268 13.55 -32.73 -2.26
C ASP A 268 13.73 -32.61 -3.78
N LEU A 269 12.68 -32.11 -4.44
CA LEU A 269 12.65 -31.91 -5.88
C LEU A 269 13.49 -30.72 -6.33
N ALA A 270 13.47 -29.60 -5.60
CA ALA A 270 14.18 -28.38 -6.02
C ALA A 270 15.70 -28.60 -6.04
N SER A 271 16.24 -29.12 -4.95
CA SER A 271 17.66 -29.49 -4.81
C SER A 271 18.08 -30.57 -5.83
N PHE A 272 17.18 -31.49 -6.18
CA PHE A 272 17.44 -32.47 -7.24
C PHE A 272 17.52 -31.78 -8.62
N MET A 273 16.57 -30.89 -8.94
CA MET A 273 16.54 -30.15 -10.21
C MET A 273 17.74 -29.21 -10.39
N GLU A 274 18.29 -28.63 -9.32
CA GLU A 274 19.56 -27.89 -9.38
C GLU A 274 20.73 -28.75 -9.88
N THR A 275 20.75 -30.04 -9.51
CA THR A 275 21.78 -30.99 -9.96
C THR A 275 21.51 -31.46 -11.39
N VAL A 276 20.25 -31.78 -11.72
CA VAL A 276 19.86 -32.27 -13.06
C VAL A 276 20.08 -31.20 -14.13
N THR A 277 19.77 -29.93 -13.85
CA THR A 277 19.94 -28.83 -14.83
C THR A 277 21.42 -28.53 -15.15
N GLN A 278 22.31 -28.63 -14.16
CA GLN A 278 23.76 -28.57 -14.39
C GLN A 278 24.25 -29.75 -15.26
N PHE A 279 23.74 -30.96 -14.99
CA PHE A 279 24.04 -32.13 -15.83
C PHE A 279 23.51 -31.98 -17.26
N ALA A 280 22.31 -31.42 -17.43
CA ALA A 280 21.67 -31.16 -18.72
C ALA A 280 22.52 -30.26 -19.63
N GLN A 281 22.91 -29.10 -19.11
CA GLN A 281 23.64 -28.07 -19.84
C GLN A 281 25.09 -28.47 -20.16
N GLY A 282 25.73 -29.27 -19.30
CA GLY A 282 27.11 -29.73 -19.46
C GLY A 282 27.21 -31.17 -20.00
N PRO A 283 27.45 -32.18 -19.14
CA PRO A 283 27.73 -33.55 -19.57
C PRO A 283 26.69 -34.20 -20.49
N TYR A 284 25.39 -33.94 -20.31
CA TYR A 284 24.36 -34.50 -21.19
C TYR A 284 24.43 -33.93 -22.60
N THR A 285 24.52 -32.59 -22.74
CA THR A 285 24.69 -31.93 -24.03
C THR A 285 25.95 -32.42 -24.76
N GLN A 286 27.05 -32.63 -24.03
CA GLN A 286 28.29 -33.20 -24.58
C GLN A 286 28.12 -34.66 -25.02
N ALA A 287 27.44 -35.49 -24.22
CA ALA A 287 27.15 -36.89 -24.56
C ALA A 287 26.26 -37.01 -25.81
N LEU A 288 25.21 -36.19 -25.91
CA LEU A 288 24.31 -36.12 -27.06
C LEU A 288 25.06 -35.75 -28.35
N GLN A 289 25.92 -34.73 -28.31
CA GLN A 289 26.76 -34.32 -29.44
C GLN A 289 27.81 -35.37 -29.83
N ALA A 290 28.33 -36.13 -28.86
CA ALA A 290 29.37 -37.13 -29.07
C ALA A 290 28.84 -38.50 -29.56
N PHE A 291 27.53 -38.75 -29.55
CA PHE A 291 26.94 -40.05 -29.86
C PHE A 291 27.37 -40.60 -31.25
N PRO A 292 27.80 -41.87 -31.37
CA PRO A 292 27.75 -42.96 -30.39
C PRO A 292 29.01 -43.11 -29.51
N LYS A 293 29.87 -42.08 -29.44
CA LYS A 293 31.10 -42.04 -28.63
C LYS A 293 30.94 -41.17 -27.38
N ALA A 294 29.74 -41.18 -26.81
CA ALA A 294 29.43 -40.47 -25.57
C ALA A 294 30.28 -41.00 -24.39
N ASP A 295 30.52 -40.14 -23.39
CA ASP A 295 31.09 -40.59 -22.12
C ASP A 295 30.10 -41.53 -21.40
N SER A 296 30.57 -42.73 -21.05
CA SER A 296 29.76 -43.73 -20.36
C SER A 296 29.32 -43.28 -18.96
N ALA A 297 30.06 -42.38 -18.30
CA ALA A 297 29.61 -41.82 -17.02
C ALA A 297 28.40 -40.88 -17.22
N ALA A 298 28.43 -40.04 -18.25
CA ALA A 298 27.28 -39.21 -18.62
C ALA A 298 26.05 -40.04 -19.05
N VAL A 299 26.24 -41.11 -19.83
CA VAL A 299 25.15 -42.02 -20.22
C VAL A 299 24.54 -42.72 -18.99
N GLU A 300 25.36 -43.20 -18.04
CA GLU A 300 24.86 -43.80 -16.79
C GLU A 300 24.13 -42.77 -15.91
N THR A 301 24.60 -41.53 -15.81
CA THR A 301 23.88 -40.46 -15.09
C THR A 301 22.51 -40.17 -15.72
N LEU A 302 22.44 -40.03 -17.06
CA LEU A 302 21.18 -39.87 -17.79
C LEU A 302 20.23 -41.03 -17.52
N ARG A 303 20.74 -42.27 -17.58
CA ARG A 303 20.00 -43.50 -17.28
C ARG A 303 19.44 -43.51 -15.85
N ARG A 304 20.22 -43.07 -14.86
CA ARG A 304 19.78 -42.99 -13.46
C ARG A 304 18.80 -41.85 -13.19
N TYR A 305 18.88 -40.74 -13.93
CA TYR A 305 17.92 -39.63 -13.80
C TYR A 305 16.57 -39.94 -14.46
N LEU A 306 16.57 -40.56 -15.64
CA LEU A 306 15.33 -40.88 -16.37
C LEU A 306 14.70 -42.22 -15.97
N GLY A 307 15.41 -43.09 -15.27
CA GLY A 307 14.91 -44.40 -14.84
C GLY A 307 14.82 -45.46 -15.95
N LEU A 308 15.27 -45.14 -17.16
CA LEU A 308 15.10 -45.99 -18.35
C LEU A 308 16.22 -47.02 -18.55
N PRO A 309 16.01 -48.07 -19.36
CA PRO A 309 17.07 -49.00 -19.77
C PRO A 309 18.11 -48.33 -20.69
N ALA A 310 19.39 -48.66 -20.55
CA ALA A 310 20.46 -48.08 -21.39
C ALA A 310 20.20 -48.27 -22.90
N GLY A 311 19.81 -49.48 -23.33
CA GLY A 311 19.52 -49.78 -24.73
C GLY A 311 18.31 -49.04 -25.32
N MET A 312 17.45 -48.44 -24.49
CA MET A 312 16.38 -47.55 -24.94
C MET A 312 16.94 -46.16 -25.26
N LEU A 313 17.80 -45.63 -24.39
CA LEU A 313 18.52 -44.38 -24.62
C LEU A 313 19.47 -44.48 -25.83
N ASP A 314 20.13 -45.63 -26.04
CA ASP A 314 20.92 -45.89 -27.25
C ASP A 314 20.06 -45.90 -28.52
N ALA A 315 18.86 -46.51 -28.48
CA ALA A 315 17.92 -46.51 -29.60
C ALA A 315 17.41 -45.10 -29.94
N TRP A 316 17.24 -44.24 -28.93
CA TRP A 316 16.93 -42.82 -29.06
C TRP A 316 18.15 -41.94 -29.39
N ARG A 317 19.35 -42.52 -29.52
CA ARG A 317 20.62 -41.82 -29.75
C ARG A 317 20.92 -40.76 -28.68
N LEU A 318 20.50 -41.04 -27.44
CA LEU A 318 20.48 -40.16 -26.27
C LEU A 318 19.55 -38.93 -26.38
N ASN A 319 18.80 -38.73 -27.47
CA ASN A 319 17.84 -37.63 -27.54
C ASN A 319 16.55 -38.00 -26.78
N VAL A 320 16.19 -37.23 -25.75
CA VAL A 320 14.93 -37.41 -25.02
C VAL A 320 13.68 -36.96 -25.80
N GLU A 321 13.85 -36.16 -26.85
CA GLU A 321 12.79 -35.72 -27.78
C GLU A 321 12.37 -36.83 -28.76
N ALA A 322 12.88 -38.05 -28.58
CA ALA A 322 12.48 -39.18 -29.40
C ALA A 322 10.96 -39.43 -29.31
N ALA A 323 10.32 -39.52 -30.46
CA ALA A 323 8.91 -39.83 -30.60
C ALA A 323 8.69 -41.26 -31.10
N ASP A 324 7.48 -41.78 -30.90
CA ASP A 324 7.01 -43.03 -31.48
C ASP A 324 6.62 -42.86 -32.97
N ARG A 325 5.90 -43.82 -33.56
CA ARG A 325 5.43 -43.75 -34.96
C ARG A 325 4.15 -42.93 -35.15
N LEU A 326 3.45 -42.58 -34.09
CA LEU A 326 2.27 -41.71 -34.09
C LEU A 326 2.64 -40.24 -33.77
N GLY A 327 3.86 -39.99 -33.31
CA GLY A 327 4.35 -38.68 -32.90
C GLY A 327 4.24 -38.42 -31.39
N HIS A 328 3.88 -39.43 -30.60
CA HIS A 328 3.83 -39.33 -29.14
C HIS A 328 5.25 -39.34 -28.56
N SER A 329 5.51 -38.56 -27.51
CA SER A 329 6.80 -38.58 -26.80
C SER A 329 7.09 -39.98 -26.25
N ALA A 330 8.22 -40.57 -26.64
CA ALA A 330 8.59 -41.92 -26.25
C ALA A 330 8.87 -42.02 -24.74
N PHE A 331 9.29 -40.93 -24.09
CA PHE A 331 9.47 -40.92 -22.63
C PHE A 331 8.14 -41.12 -21.89
N LEU A 332 7.10 -40.36 -22.27
CA LEU A 332 5.81 -40.34 -21.57
C LEU A 332 5.06 -41.69 -21.65
N ILE A 333 5.28 -42.47 -22.72
CA ILE A 333 4.66 -43.79 -22.90
C ILE A 333 5.53 -44.97 -22.40
N GLU A 334 6.86 -44.82 -22.28
CA GLU A 334 7.74 -45.92 -21.85
C GLU A 334 7.98 -45.97 -20.32
N LEU A 335 7.99 -44.83 -19.61
CA LEU A 335 8.37 -44.77 -18.18
C LEU A 335 7.52 -45.69 -17.27
N LEU A 336 6.21 -45.74 -17.52
CA LEU A 336 5.22 -46.53 -16.76
C LEU A 336 4.55 -47.63 -17.61
N ARG A 337 5.18 -48.02 -18.71
CA ARG A 337 4.66 -49.05 -19.62
C ARG A 337 4.48 -50.42 -18.95
N ASP A 338 5.27 -50.70 -17.91
CA ASP A 338 5.14 -51.87 -17.04
C ASP A 338 3.81 -51.91 -16.26
N GLN A 339 3.13 -50.76 -16.14
CA GLN A 339 1.84 -50.59 -15.49
C GLN A 339 0.68 -50.37 -16.48
N GLY A 340 0.97 -50.27 -17.80
CA GLY A 340 -0.04 -50.04 -18.84
C GLY A 340 -0.61 -48.61 -18.85
N VAL A 341 0.17 -47.63 -18.41
CA VAL A 341 -0.23 -46.21 -18.39
C VAL A 341 0.85 -45.31 -18.99
N ALA A 342 0.42 -44.22 -19.61
CA ALA A 342 1.26 -43.13 -20.09
C ALA A 342 1.09 -41.88 -19.21
N LEU A 343 2.08 -40.99 -19.24
CA LEU A 343 2.10 -39.72 -18.52
C LEU A 343 1.42 -38.59 -19.31
N GLY A 344 0.89 -37.61 -18.60
CA GLY A 344 0.49 -36.32 -19.18
C GLY A 344 1.71 -35.49 -19.62
N ALA A 345 1.64 -34.89 -20.80
CA ALA A 345 2.65 -33.94 -21.28
C ALA A 345 2.55 -32.60 -20.54
N TYR A 346 1.32 -32.17 -20.22
CA TYR A 346 1.07 -30.92 -19.48
C TYR A 346 1.34 -31.06 -17.97
N ASP A 347 1.21 -32.25 -17.38
CA ASP A 347 1.58 -32.55 -15.99
C ASP A 347 1.93 -34.03 -15.85
N GLY A 348 3.22 -34.35 -15.90
CA GLY A 348 3.74 -35.73 -15.87
C GLY A 348 3.42 -36.52 -14.60
N ARG A 349 2.85 -35.89 -13.57
CA ARG A 349 2.27 -36.59 -12.40
C ARG A 349 0.97 -37.31 -12.75
N VAL A 350 0.23 -36.84 -13.75
CA VAL A 350 -1.05 -37.39 -14.20
C VAL A 350 -0.78 -38.59 -15.11
N THR A 351 -1.60 -39.64 -14.99
CA THR A 351 -1.49 -40.84 -15.82
C THR A 351 -2.81 -41.23 -16.48
N GLY A 352 -2.72 -41.76 -17.70
CA GLY A 352 -3.84 -42.26 -18.50
C GLY A 352 -3.60 -43.69 -18.97
N ILE A 353 -4.67 -44.46 -19.22
CA ILE A 353 -4.57 -45.86 -19.65
C ILE A 353 -4.03 -45.93 -21.08
N ASP A 354 -2.86 -46.56 -21.26
CA ASP A 354 -2.14 -46.65 -22.53
C ASP A 354 -2.10 -48.11 -23.03
N THR A 355 -3.28 -48.73 -23.17
CA THR A 355 -3.41 -50.13 -23.60
C THR A 355 -4.55 -50.36 -24.57
N GLY A 356 -4.36 -51.36 -25.46
CA GLY A 356 -5.38 -51.77 -26.43
C GLY A 356 -5.73 -50.65 -27.41
N ILE A 357 -7.00 -50.24 -27.42
CA ILE A 357 -7.48 -49.14 -28.27
C ILE A 357 -6.99 -47.77 -27.76
N ALA A 358 -6.83 -47.58 -26.45
CA ALA A 358 -6.58 -46.25 -25.87
C ALA A 358 -5.26 -45.64 -26.36
N ALA A 359 -4.21 -46.46 -26.45
CA ALA A 359 -2.89 -46.08 -26.96
C ALA A 359 -2.85 -45.62 -28.44
N ILE A 360 -3.96 -45.80 -29.18
CA ILE A 360 -4.09 -45.39 -30.59
C ILE A 360 -5.32 -44.52 -30.86
N VAL A 361 -6.05 -44.08 -29.82
CA VAL A 361 -7.03 -43.00 -30.00
C VAL A 361 -6.28 -41.68 -29.96
N SER A 362 -6.22 -41.01 -31.10
CA SER A 362 -5.87 -39.60 -31.19
C SER A 362 -7.09 -38.86 -31.76
N PRO A 363 -7.83 -38.09 -30.95
CA PRO A 363 -8.94 -37.28 -31.42
C PRO A 363 -8.42 -36.01 -32.09
N ASP A 364 -9.19 -35.46 -33.02
CA ASP A 364 -8.97 -34.12 -33.55
C ASP A 364 -8.91 -33.11 -32.37
N GLY A 365 -7.94 -32.20 -32.40
CA GLY A 365 -7.72 -31.20 -31.34
C GLY A 365 -6.79 -31.62 -30.19
N GLY A 366 -6.16 -32.79 -30.23
CA GLY A 366 -5.06 -33.16 -29.30
C GLY A 366 -5.45 -33.41 -27.83
N MET A 367 -6.76 -33.44 -27.54
CA MET A 367 -7.31 -33.50 -26.18
C MET A 367 -7.15 -34.83 -25.42
N ASN A 368 -6.48 -35.84 -25.99
CA ASN A 368 -6.27 -37.14 -25.32
C ASN A 368 -5.07 -37.18 -24.35
N ASP A 369 -4.37 -36.05 -24.19
CA ASP A 369 -3.37 -35.90 -23.12
C ASP A 369 -3.98 -36.21 -21.73
N PRO A 370 -3.38 -37.10 -20.92
CA PRO A 370 -3.90 -37.47 -19.60
C PRO A 370 -4.25 -36.30 -18.67
N THR A 371 -3.48 -35.21 -18.67
CA THR A 371 -3.74 -34.02 -17.85
C THR A 371 -4.98 -33.27 -18.33
N MET A 372 -5.14 -33.09 -19.64
CA MET A 372 -6.33 -32.46 -20.22
C MET A 372 -7.57 -33.32 -20.01
N VAL A 373 -7.50 -34.62 -20.29
CA VAL A 373 -8.57 -35.60 -20.03
C VAL A 373 -9.02 -35.56 -18.56
N ALA A 374 -8.09 -35.40 -17.61
CA ALA A 374 -8.38 -35.34 -16.18
C ALA A 374 -9.21 -34.12 -15.72
N VAL A 375 -9.38 -33.07 -16.54
CA VAL A 375 -10.06 -31.83 -16.15
C VAL A 375 -11.07 -31.26 -17.16
N SER A 376 -11.03 -31.62 -18.45
CA SER A 376 -11.93 -31.01 -19.46
C SER A 376 -13.41 -31.12 -19.08
N GLY A 377 -13.85 -32.29 -18.57
CA GLY A 377 -15.24 -32.51 -18.18
C GLY A 377 -15.75 -31.57 -17.06
N VAL A 378 -14.89 -31.17 -16.12
CA VAL A 378 -15.25 -30.20 -15.07
C VAL A 378 -15.22 -28.77 -15.60
N TYR A 379 -14.23 -28.40 -16.44
CA TYR A 379 -14.19 -27.07 -17.05
C TYR A 379 -15.41 -26.79 -17.93
N THR A 380 -15.73 -27.65 -18.91
CA THR A 380 -16.87 -27.47 -19.81
C THR A 380 -18.20 -27.35 -19.05
N THR A 381 -18.39 -28.19 -18.02
CA THR A 381 -19.64 -28.21 -17.24
C THR A 381 -19.74 -27.00 -16.30
N MET A 382 -18.67 -26.68 -15.58
CA MET A 382 -18.70 -25.60 -14.59
C MET A 382 -18.66 -24.23 -15.23
N TRP A 383 -18.09 -24.07 -16.44
CA TRP A 383 -18.25 -22.86 -17.23
C TRP A 383 -19.72 -22.55 -17.49
N ASN A 384 -20.43 -23.48 -18.12
CA ASN A 384 -21.85 -23.33 -18.44
C ASN A 384 -22.71 -23.17 -17.17
N SER A 385 -22.36 -23.83 -16.07
CA SER A 385 -23.10 -23.67 -14.80
C SER A 385 -22.85 -22.30 -14.15
N TYR A 386 -21.58 -21.91 -13.95
CA TYR A 386 -21.19 -20.70 -13.25
C TYR A 386 -21.62 -19.43 -13.99
N LEU A 387 -21.46 -19.42 -15.33
CA LEU A 387 -21.84 -18.26 -16.14
C LEU A 387 -23.36 -18.02 -16.14
N ASN A 388 -24.15 -19.08 -16.34
CA ASN A 388 -25.61 -18.99 -16.41
C ASN A 388 -26.27 -18.74 -15.03
N ASN A 389 -25.77 -19.38 -13.95
CA ASN A 389 -26.43 -19.38 -12.64
C ASN A 389 -25.90 -18.31 -11.69
N ASP A 390 -24.57 -18.22 -11.50
CA ASP A 390 -23.93 -17.30 -10.55
C ASP A 390 -23.73 -15.91 -11.17
N LEU A 391 -23.15 -15.85 -12.38
CA LEU A 391 -22.86 -14.60 -13.11
C LEU A 391 -24.03 -14.09 -13.96
N LYS A 392 -25.08 -14.90 -14.13
CA LYS A 392 -26.35 -14.56 -14.78
C LYS A 392 -26.23 -14.02 -16.21
N PHE A 393 -25.17 -14.42 -16.90
CA PHE A 393 -25.00 -14.23 -18.34
C PHE A 393 -25.39 -15.54 -19.03
N THR A 394 -26.34 -15.47 -19.95
CA THR A 394 -26.83 -16.62 -20.73
C THR A 394 -26.65 -16.32 -22.22
N ALA A 395 -26.28 -17.33 -23.01
CA ALA A 395 -26.04 -17.14 -24.45
C ALA A 395 -26.74 -18.22 -25.28
N THR A 396 -27.19 -17.86 -26.49
CA THR A 396 -27.72 -18.81 -27.48
C THR A 396 -26.64 -19.49 -28.32
N SER A 397 -25.39 -19.02 -28.22
CA SER A 397 -24.23 -19.61 -28.91
C SER A 397 -23.56 -20.67 -28.03
N ASN A 398 -22.96 -21.69 -28.66
CA ASN A 398 -21.99 -22.55 -27.99
C ASN A 398 -20.76 -21.71 -27.59
N PHE A 399 -20.21 -21.97 -26.40
CA PHE A 399 -18.92 -21.39 -26.02
C PHE A 399 -17.79 -22.15 -26.73
N VAL A 400 -16.78 -21.43 -27.20
CA VAL A 400 -15.59 -22.00 -27.84
C VAL A 400 -14.41 -21.89 -26.88
N ASP A 401 -14.15 -22.96 -26.13
CA ASP A 401 -13.05 -22.99 -25.15
C ASP A 401 -11.67 -23.03 -25.83
N LEU A 402 -11.55 -23.84 -26.88
CA LEU A 402 -10.41 -23.93 -27.80
C LEU A 402 -10.90 -23.88 -29.26
N ASN A 403 -10.15 -23.19 -30.13
CA ASN A 403 -10.45 -23.06 -31.57
C ASN A 403 -9.26 -23.54 -32.42
N ASP A 404 -9.28 -24.81 -32.83
CA ASP A 404 -8.24 -25.43 -33.67
C ASP A 404 -8.07 -24.74 -35.03
N GLN A 405 -9.11 -24.08 -35.57
CA GLN A 405 -8.98 -23.34 -36.82
C GLN A 405 -8.14 -22.07 -36.64
N ALA A 406 -8.20 -21.43 -35.47
CA ALA A 406 -7.31 -20.32 -35.15
C ALA A 406 -5.84 -20.78 -35.07
N PHE A 407 -5.55 -21.97 -34.53
CA PHE A 407 -4.20 -22.57 -34.61
C PHE A 407 -3.80 -22.86 -36.06
N GLN A 408 -4.70 -23.47 -36.87
CA GLN A 408 -4.42 -23.86 -38.25
C GLN A 408 -4.10 -22.68 -39.18
N PHE A 409 -4.77 -21.53 -38.96
CA PHE A 409 -4.65 -20.34 -39.81
C PHE A 409 -3.82 -19.21 -39.19
N TRP A 410 -3.08 -19.47 -38.11
CA TRP A 410 -2.31 -18.43 -37.42
C TRP A 410 -1.14 -17.90 -38.24
N ASP A 411 -1.06 -16.59 -38.43
CA ASP A 411 0.13 -15.94 -38.97
C ASP A 411 1.22 -15.85 -37.89
N PHE A 412 2.21 -16.73 -37.98
CA PHE A 412 3.40 -16.78 -37.13
C PHE A 412 4.53 -15.83 -37.57
N SER A 413 4.28 -14.93 -38.53
CA SER A 413 5.20 -13.82 -38.79
C SER A 413 5.00 -12.68 -37.78
N HIS A 414 6.08 -11.96 -37.52
CA HIS A 414 6.15 -10.91 -36.49
C HIS A 414 7.27 -9.94 -36.85
N THR A 415 7.08 -8.64 -36.60
CA THR A 415 8.16 -7.63 -36.72
C THR A 415 8.57 -7.15 -35.33
N ASP A 416 9.79 -7.51 -34.92
CA ASP A 416 10.26 -7.21 -33.56
C ASP A 416 10.65 -5.71 -33.38
N PRO A 417 10.88 -5.25 -32.13
CA PRO A 417 11.24 -3.85 -31.84
C PRO A 417 12.54 -3.35 -32.48
N THR A 418 13.34 -4.20 -33.12
CA THR A 418 14.51 -3.79 -33.93
C THR A 418 14.16 -3.53 -35.39
N GLY A 419 12.93 -3.87 -35.80
CA GLY A 419 12.47 -3.90 -37.19
C GLY A 419 12.84 -5.19 -37.93
N ALA A 420 13.30 -6.23 -37.24
CA ALA A 420 13.61 -7.50 -37.87
C ALA A 420 12.33 -8.32 -38.06
N VAL A 421 12.08 -8.76 -39.29
CA VAL A 421 10.87 -9.50 -39.66
C VAL A 421 11.15 -11.00 -39.51
N GLN A 422 10.60 -11.58 -38.44
CA GLN A 422 10.60 -13.00 -38.17
C GLN A 422 9.51 -13.68 -39.03
N LYS A 423 9.81 -14.85 -39.59
CA LYS A 423 8.90 -15.60 -40.47
C LYS A 423 9.11 -17.10 -40.32
N PRO A 424 8.06 -17.94 -40.46
CA PRO A 424 8.21 -19.39 -40.51
C PRO A 424 9.29 -19.85 -41.49
N ASP A 425 9.92 -20.97 -41.16
CA ASP A 425 11.04 -21.53 -41.92
C ASP A 425 10.61 -22.10 -43.29
N GLY A 426 11.57 -22.69 -44.02
CA GLY A 426 11.31 -23.31 -45.33
C GLY A 426 10.39 -24.55 -45.30
N GLN A 427 9.97 -24.99 -44.10
CA GLN A 427 9.08 -26.10 -43.84
C GLN A 427 7.73 -25.63 -43.25
N GLY A 428 7.63 -24.36 -42.85
CA GLY A 428 6.45 -23.76 -42.23
C GLY A 428 6.46 -23.76 -40.69
N ASN A 429 7.56 -24.16 -40.05
CA ASN A 429 7.66 -24.13 -38.59
C ASN A 429 7.83 -22.68 -38.08
N PRO A 430 7.18 -22.26 -36.98
CA PRO A 430 7.38 -20.93 -36.42
C PRO A 430 8.82 -20.72 -35.93
N THR A 431 9.45 -19.63 -36.35
CA THR A 431 10.79 -19.20 -35.85
C THR A 431 10.69 -18.11 -34.78
N LEU A 432 9.54 -18.03 -34.10
CA LEU A 432 9.11 -16.87 -33.32
C LEU A 432 9.88 -16.76 -32.00
N TYR A 433 10.54 -15.61 -31.81
CA TYR A 433 11.34 -15.27 -30.63
C TYR A 433 10.86 -13.94 -30.05
N THR A 434 10.14 -13.99 -28.93
CA THR A 434 9.54 -12.80 -28.27
C THR A 434 10.19 -12.43 -26.94
N ALA A 435 11.22 -13.15 -26.52
CA ALA A 435 12.10 -12.65 -25.45
C ALA A 435 12.85 -11.37 -25.88
N GLY A 436 12.95 -11.10 -27.19
CA GLY A 436 13.40 -9.81 -27.74
C GLY A 436 12.49 -8.65 -27.34
N ASP A 437 11.19 -8.78 -27.52
CA ASP A 437 10.17 -7.79 -27.11
C ASP A 437 10.18 -7.56 -25.61
N LEU A 438 10.33 -8.63 -24.83
CA LEU A 438 10.46 -8.53 -23.38
C LEU A 438 11.72 -7.75 -22.98
N ALA A 439 12.86 -8.03 -23.61
CA ALA A 439 14.11 -7.31 -23.40
C ALA A 439 13.96 -5.81 -23.75
N ALA A 440 13.37 -5.50 -24.90
CA ALA A 440 13.15 -4.14 -25.36
C ALA A 440 12.21 -3.37 -24.41
N THR A 441 11.09 -3.99 -24.00
CA THR A 441 10.12 -3.37 -23.10
C THR A 441 10.70 -3.18 -21.70
N MET A 442 11.45 -4.15 -21.16
CA MET A 442 12.15 -4.00 -19.87
C MET A 442 13.22 -2.90 -19.94
N ALA A 443 13.96 -2.79 -21.05
CA ALA A 443 14.96 -1.73 -21.24
C ALA A 443 14.32 -0.33 -21.33
N ALA A 444 13.16 -0.21 -22.00
CA ALA A 444 12.42 1.05 -22.10
C ALA A 444 11.70 1.43 -20.79
N ASN A 445 11.18 0.44 -20.05
CA ASN A 445 10.55 0.60 -18.74
C ASN A 445 11.38 -0.13 -17.65
N PRO A 446 12.45 0.49 -17.13
CA PRO A 446 13.33 -0.13 -16.12
C PRO A 446 12.68 -0.31 -14.73
N SER A 447 11.39 -0.01 -14.58
CA SER A 447 10.57 -0.32 -13.39
C SER A 447 9.58 -1.47 -13.62
N LEU A 448 9.54 -2.05 -14.82
CA LEU A 448 8.69 -3.20 -15.14
C LEU A 448 9.18 -4.45 -14.39
N LEU A 449 8.31 -5.07 -13.61
CA LEU A 449 8.58 -6.35 -12.96
C LEU A 449 8.09 -7.52 -13.81
N VAL A 450 8.83 -8.63 -13.84
CA VAL A 450 8.43 -9.82 -14.61
C VAL A 450 8.54 -11.05 -13.74
N LEU A 451 7.48 -11.86 -13.68
CA LEU A 451 7.46 -13.16 -13.00
C LEU A 451 7.26 -14.26 -14.05
N SER A 452 8.32 -15.02 -14.33
CA SER A 452 8.21 -16.31 -15.01
C SER A 452 7.88 -17.40 -13.98
N ALA A 453 6.76 -18.09 -14.17
CA ALA A 453 6.26 -19.13 -13.27
C ALA A 453 6.11 -20.44 -14.05
N ASN A 454 6.81 -21.49 -13.65
CA ASN A 454 6.93 -22.73 -14.43
C ASN A 454 6.59 -23.96 -13.61
N GLY A 455 6.00 -24.99 -14.24
CA GLY A 455 5.81 -26.29 -13.62
C GLY A 455 7.06 -27.18 -13.78
N TYR A 456 7.50 -27.87 -12.73
CA TYR A 456 8.57 -28.87 -12.85
C TYR A 456 8.16 -30.09 -13.69
N TYR A 457 6.86 -30.39 -13.77
CA TYR A 457 6.30 -31.55 -14.48
C TYR A 457 5.64 -31.17 -15.82
N ASP A 458 5.95 -29.98 -16.35
CA ASP A 458 5.48 -29.53 -17.65
C ASP A 458 6.52 -29.87 -18.74
N SER A 459 6.11 -30.68 -19.73
CA SER A 459 6.92 -31.01 -20.90
C SER A 459 6.48 -30.26 -22.18
N VAL A 460 5.33 -29.59 -22.14
CA VAL A 460 4.86 -28.68 -23.20
C VAL A 460 5.60 -27.35 -23.12
N THR A 461 5.89 -26.86 -21.90
CA THR A 461 6.80 -25.73 -21.68
C THR A 461 7.85 -26.05 -20.60
N PRO A 462 8.93 -26.78 -20.96
CA PRO A 462 9.93 -27.23 -19.98
C PRO A 462 10.56 -26.07 -19.20
N PHE A 463 10.46 -26.12 -17.87
CA PHE A 463 10.90 -25.02 -16.99
C PHE A 463 12.37 -24.61 -17.24
N PHE A 464 13.23 -25.58 -17.56
CA PHE A 464 14.64 -25.31 -17.84
C PHE A 464 14.85 -24.72 -19.24
N GLN A 465 14.03 -25.06 -20.23
CA GLN A 465 14.05 -24.38 -21.52
C GLN A 465 13.60 -22.92 -21.40
N THR A 466 12.50 -22.64 -20.68
CA THR A 466 12.10 -21.26 -20.36
C THR A 466 13.24 -20.49 -19.70
N ARG A 467 13.93 -21.11 -18.73
CA ARG A 467 15.11 -20.52 -18.10
C ARG A 467 16.24 -20.26 -19.10
N LEU A 468 16.61 -21.21 -19.96
CA LEU A 468 17.68 -21.03 -20.95
C LEU A 468 17.38 -19.85 -21.90
N THR A 469 16.14 -19.74 -22.39
CA THR A 469 15.70 -18.62 -23.24
C THR A 469 15.77 -17.27 -22.51
N LEU A 470 15.35 -17.22 -21.24
CA LEU A 470 15.40 -16.01 -20.42
C LEU A 470 16.81 -15.61 -19.98
N ASP A 471 17.67 -16.58 -19.63
CA ASP A 471 19.08 -16.36 -19.32
C ASP A 471 19.83 -15.82 -20.56
N ALA A 472 19.46 -16.26 -21.77
CA ALA A 472 20.01 -15.81 -23.06
C ALA A 472 19.41 -14.49 -23.60
N MET A 473 18.33 -13.97 -23.00
CA MET A 473 17.59 -12.78 -23.47
C MET A 473 18.51 -11.53 -23.68
N PRO A 474 18.37 -10.75 -24.77
CA PRO A 474 19.30 -9.68 -25.16
C PRO A 474 19.26 -8.38 -24.30
N LEU A 475 18.88 -8.50 -23.03
CA LEU A 475 18.89 -7.42 -22.04
C LEU A 475 20.25 -7.38 -21.33
N ALA A 476 21.12 -6.43 -21.70
CA ALA A 476 22.49 -6.35 -21.17
C ALA A 476 22.61 -5.71 -19.78
N ASP A 477 21.64 -4.89 -19.35
CA ASP A 477 21.69 -4.20 -18.06
C ASP A 477 21.34 -5.15 -16.90
N VAL A 478 22.28 -5.34 -15.98
CA VAL A 478 22.16 -6.26 -14.83
C VAL A 478 21.10 -5.80 -13.82
N LYS A 479 20.89 -4.49 -13.65
CA LYS A 479 19.88 -3.95 -12.74
C LYS A 479 18.48 -4.16 -13.29
N VAL A 480 18.29 -3.93 -14.59
CA VAL A 480 17.00 -4.18 -15.26
C VAL A 480 16.71 -5.68 -15.37
N ARG A 481 17.71 -6.52 -15.67
CA ARG A 481 17.60 -7.98 -15.55
C ARG A 481 17.15 -8.41 -14.13
N GLY A 482 17.57 -7.69 -13.09
CA GLY A 482 17.15 -7.92 -11.71
C GLY A 482 15.65 -7.78 -11.43
N ASN A 483 14.86 -7.19 -12.34
CA ASN A 483 13.41 -7.16 -12.24
C ASN A 483 12.73 -8.45 -12.74
N LEU A 484 13.46 -9.34 -13.44
CA LEU A 484 12.98 -10.65 -13.86
C LEU A 484 13.18 -11.67 -12.74
N THR A 485 12.09 -12.19 -12.21
CA THR A 485 12.05 -13.29 -11.25
C THR A 485 11.60 -14.56 -11.95
N ILE A 486 12.37 -15.65 -11.80
CA ILE A 486 11.98 -16.99 -12.25
C ILE A 486 11.58 -17.82 -11.02
N ARG A 487 10.48 -18.56 -11.14
CA ARG A 487 9.96 -19.50 -10.15
C ARG A 487 9.57 -20.82 -10.81
N ASN A 488 9.82 -21.90 -10.09
CA ASN A 488 9.46 -23.26 -10.49
C ASN A 488 8.65 -23.89 -9.34
N TYR A 489 7.54 -24.55 -9.66
CA TYR A 489 6.60 -25.09 -8.68
C TYR A 489 6.42 -26.60 -8.89
N PRO A 490 6.10 -27.38 -7.84
CA PRO A 490 5.90 -28.83 -7.92
C PRO A 490 4.54 -29.21 -8.56
N SER A 491 4.25 -28.64 -9.72
CA SER A 491 3.05 -28.83 -10.54
C SER A 491 3.42 -28.92 -12.03
N GLY A 492 2.48 -29.25 -12.89
CA GLY A 492 2.59 -29.07 -14.34
C GLY A 492 2.17 -27.68 -14.83
N HIS A 493 1.83 -27.61 -16.11
CA HIS A 493 1.54 -26.44 -16.93
C HIS A 493 0.49 -25.48 -16.35
N MET A 494 -0.66 -26.02 -15.94
CA MET A 494 -1.69 -25.29 -15.19
C MET A 494 -1.35 -25.31 -13.70
N ILE A 495 -0.32 -24.55 -13.31
CA ILE A 495 0.32 -24.58 -11.98
C ILE A 495 -0.69 -24.49 -10.83
N TYR A 496 -1.74 -23.69 -11.04
CA TYR A 496 -2.80 -23.42 -10.08
C TYR A 496 -3.74 -24.60 -9.78
N LEU A 497 -3.70 -25.69 -10.55
CA LEU A 497 -4.48 -26.90 -10.27
C LEU A 497 -3.92 -27.68 -9.08
N ASP A 498 -2.62 -27.53 -8.77
CA ASP A 498 -2.03 -28.03 -7.55
C ASP A 498 -2.25 -27.03 -6.40
N GLY A 499 -2.80 -27.51 -5.27
CA GLY A 499 -3.20 -26.65 -4.17
C GLY A 499 -2.04 -25.87 -3.54
N GLY A 500 -0.93 -26.54 -3.24
CA GLY A 500 0.23 -25.91 -2.62
C GLY A 500 0.95 -24.95 -3.58
N SER A 501 1.07 -25.35 -4.85
CA SER A 501 1.66 -24.54 -5.91
C SER A 501 0.84 -23.29 -6.22
N ARG A 502 -0.51 -23.37 -6.21
CA ARG A 502 -1.38 -22.20 -6.35
C ARG A 502 -1.18 -21.21 -5.21
N THR A 503 -1.16 -21.66 -3.96
CA THR A 503 -0.93 -20.78 -2.79
C THR A 503 0.48 -20.15 -2.82
N ALA A 504 1.50 -20.91 -3.21
CA ALA A 504 2.85 -20.39 -3.39
C ALA A 504 2.93 -19.35 -4.52
N MET A 505 2.34 -19.65 -5.69
CA MET A 505 2.29 -18.73 -6.83
C MET A 505 1.49 -17.47 -6.51
N LYS A 506 0.38 -17.58 -5.77
CA LYS A 506 -0.36 -16.46 -5.20
C LYS A 506 0.51 -15.61 -4.27
N ALA A 507 1.40 -16.21 -3.48
CA ALA A 507 2.33 -15.46 -2.64
C ALA A 507 3.40 -14.70 -3.45
N ASP A 508 4.03 -15.33 -4.45
CA ASP A 508 4.97 -14.65 -5.37
C ASP A 508 4.27 -13.55 -6.19
N LEU A 509 3.02 -13.76 -6.63
CA LEU A 509 2.19 -12.75 -7.27
C LEU A 509 1.86 -11.60 -6.32
N ALA A 510 1.48 -11.89 -5.07
CA ALA A 510 1.25 -10.85 -4.06
C ALA A 510 2.53 -10.04 -3.82
N VAL A 511 3.71 -10.68 -3.75
CA VAL A 511 5.00 -10.00 -3.64
C VAL A 511 5.28 -9.14 -4.88
N MET A 512 5.11 -9.65 -6.11
CA MET A 512 5.32 -8.84 -7.32
C MET A 512 4.34 -7.66 -7.40
N TYR A 513 3.08 -7.84 -7.00
CA TYR A 513 2.06 -6.80 -7.07
C TYR A 513 2.32 -5.75 -6.00
N ASP A 514 2.48 -6.17 -4.75
CA ASP A 514 2.86 -5.31 -3.64
C ASP A 514 4.20 -4.62 -3.93
N GLN A 515 5.15 -5.27 -4.62
CA GLN A 515 6.36 -4.64 -5.15
C GLN A 515 6.05 -3.61 -6.24
N ALA A 516 5.24 -3.89 -7.26
CA ALA A 516 5.03 -2.93 -8.35
C ALA A 516 4.19 -1.71 -7.91
N VAL A 517 3.16 -1.90 -7.07
CA VAL A 517 2.50 -0.74 -6.43
C VAL A 517 3.37 -0.09 -5.36
N SER A 518 4.29 -0.82 -4.71
CA SER A 518 5.38 -0.20 -3.93
C SER A 518 6.55 0.33 -4.77
N VAL A 519 6.53 0.21 -6.12
CA VAL A 519 7.54 0.75 -7.06
C VAL A 519 7.05 1.99 -7.79
N ARG A 520 5.77 2.06 -8.19
CA ARG A 520 5.14 3.36 -8.47
C ARG A 520 5.00 4.20 -7.20
N ARG A 521 4.85 3.52 -6.06
CA ARG A 521 5.17 4.13 -4.78
C ARG A 521 6.66 4.04 -4.40
N ALA A 522 7.65 3.55 -5.16
CA ALA A 522 9.08 3.55 -4.70
C ALA A 522 9.73 4.90 -4.94
N SER A 523 9.41 5.55 -6.05
CA SER A 523 9.63 6.99 -6.18
C SER A 523 8.91 7.80 -5.09
N LEU A 524 7.95 7.19 -4.37
CA LEU A 524 7.24 7.74 -3.22
C LEU A 524 7.57 7.04 -1.86
N LEU A 525 8.39 5.97 -1.82
CA LEU A 525 8.72 5.10 -0.68
C LEU A 525 10.25 5.09 -0.44
N ALA A 526 11.07 5.53 -1.39
CA ALA A 526 12.25 6.33 -1.05
C ALA A 526 11.86 7.58 -0.22
N ARG A 527 10.57 7.97 -0.27
CA ARG A 527 9.90 9.01 0.52
C ARG A 527 9.01 8.49 1.67
N ALA A 528 8.84 7.18 1.83
CA ALA A 528 7.80 6.57 2.70
C ALA A 528 8.00 5.08 3.10
N ALA A 529 9.08 4.40 2.75
CA ALA A 529 9.67 3.37 3.62
C ALA A 529 10.17 4.01 4.92
N LEU A 530 10.43 5.32 4.83
CA LEU A 530 10.44 6.30 5.91
C LEU A 530 9.12 6.37 6.72
N MET A 531 8.00 5.87 6.18
CA MET A 531 6.68 5.72 6.83
C MET A 531 6.35 4.23 7.09
N ARG A 532 7.34 3.32 7.17
CA ARG A 532 7.12 1.97 7.73
C ARG A 532 7.42 1.86 9.23
N GLU A 533 7.61 3.00 9.88
CA GLU A 533 7.14 3.23 11.24
C GLU A 533 5.96 4.22 11.21
N VAL A 534 4.76 3.74 11.55
CA VAL A 534 3.75 4.56 12.27
C VAL A 534 3.17 3.76 13.47
N PRO A 535 4.00 3.21 14.37
CA PRO A 535 3.58 3.10 15.76
C PRO A 535 3.47 4.51 16.37
N ASN A 536 2.76 4.64 17.48
CA ASN A 536 2.56 5.90 18.21
C ASN A 536 1.79 6.97 17.41
N VAL A 537 0.50 6.72 17.20
CA VAL A 537 -0.47 7.80 17.02
C VAL A 537 -0.43 8.69 18.27
N VAL A 538 -0.35 10.02 18.08
CA VAL A 538 -0.33 11.11 19.09
C VAL A 538 0.41 10.76 20.40
N ARG A 539 1.64 11.27 20.54
CA ARG A 539 2.56 10.98 21.66
C ARG A 539 2.58 12.09 22.72
N PRO A 540 2.97 11.78 23.97
CA PRO A 540 3.32 12.79 24.98
C PRO A 540 4.66 13.47 24.65
N TYR A 541 4.90 14.66 25.20
CA TYR A 541 6.07 15.51 24.97
C TYR A 541 6.84 15.87 26.26
N PHE A 542 7.16 14.83 27.04
CA PHE A 542 8.07 14.92 28.17
C PHE A 542 9.47 14.33 27.87
N LYS A 543 10.48 14.82 28.60
CA LYS A 543 11.86 14.29 28.59
C LYS A 543 12.39 14.09 30.01
N LEU A 544 13.33 13.15 30.16
CA LEU A 544 14.02 12.88 31.42
C LEU A 544 15.54 13.18 31.32
N PRO A 545 16.19 13.62 32.40
CA PRO A 545 17.64 13.83 32.43
C PRO A 545 18.41 12.56 32.02
N GLY A 546 19.32 12.68 31.05
CA GLY A 546 20.20 11.58 30.63
C GLY A 546 19.61 10.55 29.67
N GLY A 547 18.44 10.80 29.06
CA GLY A 547 17.85 9.91 28.05
C GLY A 547 18.52 9.89 26.67
N GLY A 548 19.41 10.86 26.38
CA GLY A 548 20.05 11.02 25.07
C GLY A 548 21.29 10.15 24.86
N ALA A 549 21.37 9.44 23.73
CA ALA A 549 22.49 8.56 23.39
C ALA A 549 23.59 9.26 22.55
N GLY A 550 23.95 10.50 22.90
CA GLY A 550 24.89 11.32 22.14
C GLY A 550 25.45 12.52 22.92
N ALA A 551 26.59 13.03 22.45
CA ALA A 551 27.20 14.33 22.75
C ALA A 551 26.83 15.04 24.08
N PHE A 552 27.56 14.73 25.16
CA PHE A 552 27.53 15.53 26.40
C PHE A 552 27.79 17.03 26.13
N ARG A 553 26.76 17.88 26.25
CA ARG A 553 26.98 19.28 26.68
C ARG A 553 27.51 19.25 28.13
N PRO A 554 28.57 20.00 28.47
CA PRO A 554 28.88 20.27 29.87
C PRO A 554 27.70 21.02 30.48
N ALA A 555 27.18 20.56 31.62
CA ALA A 555 26.07 21.22 32.31
C ALA A 555 26.39 22.70 32.54
N ALA A 556 25.48 23.59 32.12
CA ALA A 556 25.65 25.02 32.31
C ALA A 556 25.75 25.36 33.80
N ALA A 557 26.56 26.35 34.16
CA ALA A 557 26.72 26.74 35.57
C ALA A 557 25.38 27.30 36.10
N GLY A 558 24.72 26.54 36.97
CA GLY A 558 23.36 26.83 37.45
C GLY A 558 22.25 26.01 36.77
N ALA A 559 22.58 24.99 35.97
CA ALA A 559 21.61 23.99 35.51
C ALA A 559 21.23 23.05 36.67
N GLU A 560 20.13 23.39 37.36
CA GLU A 560 19.55 22.64 38.47
C GLU A 560 18.02 22.60 38.29
N PRO A 561 17.32 21.52 38.70
CA PRO A 561 15.87 21.41 38.60
C PRO A 561 15.11 22.51 39.37
N TRP A 562 13.95 22.91 38.88
CA TRP A 562 13.10 23.93 39.49
C TRP A 562 11.94 23.34 40.33
N SER A 563 11.56 24.06 41.39
CA SER A 563 10.19 23.98 41.91
C SER A 563 9.30 24.89 41.05
N VAL A 564 8.04 24.50 40.77
CA VAL A 564 7.12 25.39 40.04
C VAL A 564 6.96 26.75 40.74
N PRO A 565 6.83 26.86 42.09
CA PRO A 565 6.82 28.16 42.78
C PRO A 565 8.04 29.04 42.49
N ASP A 566 9.26 28.49 42.49
CA ASP A 566 10.47 29.27 42.26
C ASP A 566 10.65 29.64 40.78
N LEU A 567 10.23 28.77 39.85
CA LEU A 567 10.24 29.08 38.41
C LEU A 567 9.21 30.16 38.05
N CYS A 568 7.98 30.05 38.58
CA CYS A 568 6.96 31.10 38.47
C CYS A 568 7.52 32.45 38.97
N LYS A 569 8.20 32.44 40.12
CA LYS A 569 8.87 33.62 40.70
C LYS A 569 10.01 34.14 39.81
N ALA A 570 10.78 33.27 39.17
CA ALA A 570 11.82 33.66 38.19
C ALA A 570 11.20 34.35 36.96
N TYR A 571 10.11 33.82 36.41
CA TYR A 571 9.29 34.47 35.36
C TYR A 571 8.42 35.62 35.87
N SER A 572 8.63 36.07 37.11
CA SER A 572 7.91 37.20 37.71
C SER A 572 6.39 37.04 37.67
N TRP A 573 5.88 35.87 38.09
CA TRP A 573 4.45 35.59 38.25
C TRP A 573 3.72 36.71 39.03
N PRO A 574 2.46 37.01 38.67
CA PRO A 574 1.59 37.79 39.54
C PRO A 574 1.25 36.99 40.80
N THR A 575 0.71 37.68 41.81
CA THR A 575 0.09 37.08 42.99
C THR A 575 -1.18 37.86 43.32
N GLY A 576 -2.22 37.19 43.81
CA GLY A 576 -3.51 37.82 44.11
C GLY A 576 -4.38 38.11 42.86
N LEU A 577 -4.22 37.33 41.78
CA LEU A 577 -5.23 37.28 40.72
C LEU A 577 -6.53 36.66 41.24
N VAL A 578 -7.66 37.01 40.59
CA VAL A 578 -9.01 36.71 41.08
C VAL A 578 -9.35 35.21 41.16
N GLY A 579 -8.73 34.37 40.32
CA GLY A 579 -9.02 32.94 40.27
C GLY A 579 -10.45 32.61 39.80
N GLY A 580 -10.84 31.34 39.94
CA GLY A 580 -12.16 30.82 39.57
C GLY A 580 -12.29 30.31 38.14
N GLY A 581 -11.23 30.37 37.32
CA GLY A 581 -11.20 29.76 35.99
C GLY A 581 -11.02 28.24 36.06
N VAL A 582 -11.67 27.50 35.17
CA VAL A 582 -11.56 26.04 35.10
C VAL A 582 -10.56 25.64 34.02
N ILE A 583 -9.62 24.78 34.37
CA ILE A 583 -8.57 24.24 33.50
C ILE A 583 -9.06 22.91 32.91
N ALA A 584 -9.11 22.80 31.58
CA ALA A 584 -9.13 21.51 30.91
C ALA A 584 -7.71 21.02 30.67
N ILE A 585 -7.49 19.71 30.77
CA ILE A 585 -6.27 19.01 30.35
C ILE A 585 -6.74 17.86 29.45
N ILE A 586 -6.10 17.64 28.31
CA ILE A 586 -6.45 16.55 27.37
C ILE A 586 -5.35 15.49 27.41
N GLU A 587 -5.74 14.28 27.81
CA GLU A 587 -4.86 13.12 27.97
C GLU A 587 -5.31 12.01 27.04
N LEU A 588 -4.36 11.35 26.36
CA LEU A 588 -4.65 10.25 25.43
C LEU A 588 -4.22 8.87 25.95
N GLY A 589 -3.62 8.81 27.15
CA GLY A 589 -3.27 7.57 27.85
C GLY A 589 -2.71 7.82 29.25
N GLY A 590 -2.45 6.74 29.99
CA GLY A 590 -1.92 6.80 31.36
C GLY A 590 -2.98 7.11 32.42
N GLY A 591 -2.53 7.62 33.56
CA GLY A 591 -3.39 8.06 34.65
C GLY A 591 -2.67 8.86 35.72
N TRP A 592 -3.44 9.31 36.73
CA TRP A 592 -2.92 9.94 37.95
C TRP A 592 -3.50 9.29 39.21
N VAL A 593 -2.82 9.46 40.34
CA VAL A 593 -3.30 9.00 41.65
C VAL A 593 -3.29 10.13 42.69
N GLN A 594 -4.36 10.22 43.48
CA GLN A 594 -4.55 11.27 44.50
C GLN A 594 -3.36 11.40 45.46
N LYS A 595 -2.74 10.27 45.84
CA LYS A 595 -1.60 10.24 46.75
C LYS A 595 -0.41 11.08 46.27
N ASP A 596 -0.17 11.12 44.97
CA ASP A 596 1.00 11.78 44.40
C ASP A 596 0.75 13.29 44.31
N MET A 597 -0.46 13.69 43.88
CA MET A 597 -0.96 15.06 44.00
C MET A 597 -0.88 15.57 45.44
N ASP A 598 -1.47 14.84 46.39
CA ASP A 598 -1.43 15.16 47.81
C ASP A 598 0.00 15.36 48.30
N THR A 599 0.97 14.60 47.78
CA THR A 599 2.38 14.64 48.20
C THR A 599 3.10 15.85 47.62
N TYR A 600 2.93 16.13 46.33
CA TYR A 600 3.48 17.31 45.68
C TYR A 600 2.96 18.62 46.30
N PHE A 601 1.64 18.79 46.42
CA PHE A 601 1.07 20.03 46.98
C PHE A 601 1.44 20.23 48.46
N ARG A 602 1.61 19.15 49.23
CA ARG A 602 2.21 19.22 50.58
C ARG A 602 3.69 19.60 50.57
N SER A 603 4.48 19.19 49.57
CA SER A 603 5.91 19.57 49.48
C SER A 603 6.12 21.02 49.04
N THR A 604 5.24 21.56 48.19
CA THR A 604 5.32 22.98 47.76
C THR A 604 4.61 23.94 48.73
N GLY A 605 3.81 23.43 49.67
CA GLY A 605 3.01 24.23 50.59
C GLY A 605 1.83 24.95 49.91
N LEU A 606 1.36 24.45 48.76
CA LEU A 606 0.27 25.03 47.99
C LEU A 606 -1.05 24.26 48.24
N PRO A 607 -2.22 24.89 48.03
CA PRO A 607 -3.50 24.17 48.06
C PRO A 607 -3.57 23.15 46.91
N ALA A 608 -4.00 21.92 47.24
CA ALA A 608 -4.21 20.86 46.25
C ALA A 608 -5.45 21.14 45.37
N PRO A 609 -5.42 20.80 44.08
CA PRO A 609 -6.52 21.05 43.16
C PRO A 609 -7.72 20.14 43.39
N THR A 610 -8.89 20.58 42.90
CA THR A 610 -10.02 19.69 42.61
C THR A 610 -9.88 19.17 41.18
N ILE A 611 -9.76 17.86 41.02
CA ILE A 611 -9.60 17.19 39.72
C ILE A 611 -10.85 16.36 39.42
N ILE A 612 -11.37 16.43 38.20
CA ILE A 612 -12.51 15.65 37.71
C ILE A 612 -12.11 14.92 36.43
N ASP A 613 -12.18 13.59 36.43
CA ASP A 613 -11.95 12.78 35.23
C ASP A 613 -13.20 12.78 34.32
N VAL A 614 -13.03 13.10 33.04
CA VAL A 614 -14.10 13.17 32.02
C VAL A 614 -13.77 12.20 30.86
N PRO A 615 -14.45 11.05 30.74
CA PRO A 615 -14.24 10.11 29.64
C PRO A 615 -14.67 10.68 28.27
N VAL A 616 -13.81 10.54 27.26
CA VAL A 616 -14.10 10.88 25.86
C VAL A 616 -13.94 9.61 25.02
N GLY A 617 -15.06 9.02 24.61
CA GLY A 617 -15.07 7.71 23.96
C GLY A 617 -14.65 6.60 24.94
N PRO A 618 -13.67 5.74 24.61
CA PRO A 618 -13.21 4.67 25.49
C PRO A 618 -12.11 5.11 26.48
N GLY A 619 -11.60 6.34 26.41
CA GLY A 619 -10.54 6.83 27.29
C GLY A 619 -10.99 6.97 28.76
N ARG A 620 -10.07 6.68 29.69
CA ARG A 620 -10.25 6.86 31.14
C ARG A 620 -8.89 6.99 31.84
N ASN A 621 -8.89 7.56 33.04
CA ASN A 621 -7.77 7.51 33.98
C ASN A 621 -7.41 6.05 34.28
N ASP A 622 -6.21 5.60 33.92
CA ASP A 622 -5.82 4.17 33.95
C ASP A 622 -4.36 3.96 34.42
N PRO A 623 -4.02 4.41 35.65
CA PRO A 623 -2.65 4.62 36.09
C PRO A 623 -1.87 3.34 36.44
N ASN A 624 -0.55 3.46 36.43
CA ASN A 624 0.49 2.47 36.70
C ASN A 624 0.54 1.31 35.71
N LYS A 625 -0.08 1.46 34.52
CA LYS A 625 -0.05 0.42 33.48
C LYS A 625 1.29 0.24 32.78
N HIS A 626 2.13 1.26 32.77
CA HIS A 626 3.45 1.25 32.13
C HIS A 626 4.60 1.41 33.13
N SER A 627 4.27 1.43 34.44
CA SER A 627 5.20 1.69 35.54
C SER A 627 6.41 0.75 35.51
N GLY A 628 7.56 1.30 35.13
CA GLY A 628 8.81 0.55 34.93
C GLY A 628 9.49 0.84 33.59
N ASN A 629 8.77 1.37 32.60
CA ASN A 629 9.38 1.86 31.35
C ASN A 629 9.68 3.36 31.44
N GLN A 630 10.91 3.72 31.79
CA GLN A 630 11.29 5.13 32.03
C GLN A 630 11.10 6.04 30.80
N ALA A 631 11.23 5.52 29.58
CA ALA A 631 11.25 6.33 28.36
C ALA A 631 9.87 6.54 27.69
N SER A 632 8.81 5.87 28.14
CA SER A 632 7.48 5.98 27.50
C SER A 632 6.32 5.67 28.45
N ASP A 633 6.39 6.13 29.70
CA ASP A 633 5.29 6.02 30.66
C ASP A 633 4.40 7.27 30.59
N PRO A 634 3.15 7.19 30.08
CA PRO A 634 2.27 8.35 29.98
C PRO A 634 1.83 8.90 31.34
N ASP A 635 1.93 8.14 32.44
CA ASP A 635 1.64 8.66 33.78
C ASP A 635 2.56 9.85 34.16
N ARG A 636 3.76 9.94 33.56
CA ARG A 636 4.66 11.10 33.71
C ARG A 636 4.06 12.37 33.13
N GLU A 637 3.37 12.25 31.99
CA GLU A 637 2.73 13.37 31.31
C GLU A 637 1.56 13.90 32.14
N VAL A 638 0.63 13.01 32.49
CA VAL A 638 -0.52 13.32 33.33
C VAL A 638 -0.08 13.94 34.67
N ALA A 639 0.98 13.39 35.28
CA ALA A 639 1.53 13.90 36.52
C ALA A 639 2.09 15.32 36.36
N LEU A 640 2.86 15.57 35.30
CA LEU A 640 3.44 16.88 34.96
C LEU A 640 2.34 17.93 34.71
N ASP A 641 1.39 17.64 33.83
CA ASP A 641 0.38 18.60 33.38
C ASP A 641 -0.52 19.07 34.53
N ILE A 642 -0.98 18.14 35.38
CA ILE A 642 -1.81 18.46 36.55
C ILE A 642 -1.00 19.26 37.60
N GLN A 643 0.26 18.89 37.85
CA GLN A 643 1.08 19.49 38.91
C GLN A 643 1.60 20.87 38.56
N VAL A 644 2.01 21.09 37.30
CA VAL A 644 2.38 22.41 36.80
C VAL A 644 1.12 23.27 36.62
N ALA A 645 0.06 22.70 36.03
CA ALA A 645 -1.34 23.11 36.06
C ALA A 645 -1.74 23.88 37.32
N ALA A 646 -1.95 23.12 38.38
CA ALA A 646 -2.47 23.69 39.62
C ALA A 646 -1.42 24.54 40.36
N ALA A 647 -0.13 24.21 40.35
CA ALA A 647 0.85 25.04 41.05
C ALA A 647 1.01 26.43 40.43
N ALA A 648 1.00 26.55 39.10
CA ALA A 648 1.07 27.84 38.40
C ALA A 648 -0.16 28.72 38.69
N TYR A 649 -1.35 28.11 38.78
CA TYR A 649 -2.58 28.77 39.21
C TYR A 649 -2.55 29.17 40.70
N SER A 650 -2.14 28.26 41.59
CA SER A 650 -2.13 28.48 43.04
C SER A 650 -1.11 29.53 43.46
N VAL A 651 0.02 29.66 42.76
CA VAL A 651 0.98 30.77 42.95
C VAL A 651 0.35 32.11 42.52
N ALA A 652 -0.40 32.12 41.41
CA ALA A 652 -1.02 33.34 40.89
C ALA A 652 -2.21 33.85 41.73
N THR A 653 -2.94 32.96 42.40
CA THR A 653 -4.20 33.27 43.11
C THR A 653 -4.09 33.17 44.64
N GLY A 654 -3.33 32.20 45.15
CA GLY A 654 -3.40 31.74 46.54
C GLY A 654 -4.45 30.63 46.78
N GLU A 655 -5.24 30.27 45.77
CA GLU A 655 -6.41 29.39 45.85
C GLU A 655 -6.18 28.04 45.14
N ALA A 656 -7.01 27.04 45.44
CA ALA A 656 -6.98 25.74 44.75
C ALA A 656 -7.45 25.86 43.28
N ALA A 657 -6.76 25.20 42.36
CA ALA A 657 -7.20 25.10 40.96
C ALA A 657 -8.38 24.13 40.79
N SER A 658 -9.22 24.38 39.79
CA SER A 658 -10.24 23.44 39.32
C SER A 658 -9.82 22.87 37.96
N ILE A 659 -9.58 21.56 37.90
CA ILE A 659 -9.09 20.83 36.74
C ILE A 659 -10.15 19.80 36.29
N ARG A 660 -10.35 19.70 34.97
CA ARG A 660 -11.07 18.59 34.33
C ARG A 660 -10.12 17.90 33.35
N VAL A 661 -9.92 16.59 33.50
CA VAL A 661 -9.02 15.79 32.66
C VAL A 661 -9.86 15.02 31.65
N TYR A 662 -9.72 15.35 30.37
CA TYR A 662 -10.50 14.76 29.29
C TYR A 662 -9.73 13.61 28.67
N TRP A 663 -10.19 12.40 28.98
CA TRP A 663 -9.53 11.15 28.60
C TRP A 663 -9.96 10.70 27.21
N ALA A 664 -9.15 10.99 26.21
CA ALA A 664 -9.33 10.59 24.81
C ALA A 664 -8.64 9.24 24.52
N ASP A 665 -8.87 8.71 23.31
CA ASP A 665 -8.18 7.51 22.80
C ASP A 665 -7.02 7.95 21.90
N ALA A 666 -5.78 7.61 22.27
CA ALA A 666 -4.60 7.88 21.44
C ALA A 666 -4.71 7.33 20.01
N THR A 667 -5.49 6.28 19.77
CA THR A 667 -5.61 5.63 18.45
C THR A 667 -6.60 6.31 17.50
N ASP A 668 -7.43 7.24 17.97
CA ASP A 668 -8.36 8.01 17.13
C ASP A 668 -7.91 9.47 16.94
N TRP A 669 -7.47 9.79 15.72
CA TRP A 669 -7.12 11.16 15.29
C TRP A 669 -8.27 12.19 15.45
N ASN A 670 -9.52 11.75 15.62
CA ASN A 670 -10.67 12.61 15.91
C ASN A 670 -10.92 12.84 17.42
N ALA A 671 -10.32 12.03 18.31
CA ALA A 671 -10.60 12.08 19.74
C ALA A 671 -10.13 13.39 20.38
N MET A 672 -8.96 13.91 19.98
CA MET A 672 -8.45 15.19 20.50
C MET A 672 -9.35 16.38 20.12
N ALA A 673 -9.84 16.45 18.87
CA ALA A 673 -10.82 17.45 18.45
C ALA A 673 -12.16 17.32 19.22
N THR A 674 -12.54 16.09 19.55
CA THR A 674 -13.73 15.78 20.36
C THR A 674 -13.56 16.24 21.81
N ALA A 675 -12.38 16.03 22.41
CA ALA A 675 -12.04 16.46 23.77
C ALA A 675 -11.98 18.00 23.89
N ILE A 676 -11.38 18.71 22.92
CA ILE A 676 -11.41 20.19 22.85
C ILE A 676 -12.86 20.69 22.81
N THR A 677 -13.71 20.03 22.01
CA THR A 677 -15.14 20.39 21.87
C THR A 677 -15.91 20.13 23.17
N ALA A 678 -15.64 19.01 23.85
CA ALA A 678 -16.22 18.68 25.15
C ALA A 678 -15.82 19.72 26.20
N ALA A 679 -14.54 20.03 26.34
CA ALA A 679 -14.02 21.02 27.28
C ALA A 679 -14.60 22.44 27.08
N ALA A 680 -14.81 22.85 25.83
CA ALA A 680 -15.49 24.10 25.50
C ALA A 680 -16.97 24.09 25.93
N ALA A 681 -17.69 23.00 25.66
CA ALA A 681 -19.10 22.84 26.04
C ALA A 681 -19.30 22.75 27.57
N ASP A 682 -18.35 22.13 28.27
CA ASP A 682 -18.28 21.99 29.73
C ASP A 682 -17.98 23.30 30.48
N GLY A 683 -17.61 24.34 29.72
CA GLY A 683 -17.39 25.70 30.23
C GLY A 683 -16.00 25.95 30.80
N CYS A 684 -14.96 25.24 30.35
CA CYS A 684 -13.56 25.51 30.74
C CYS A 684 -13.05 26.87 30.21
N ASP A 685 -12.10 27.51 30.91
CA ASP A 685 -11.52 28.82 30.56
C ASP A 685 -10.21 28.68 29.77
N VAL A 686 -9.48 27.61 30.04
CA VAL A 686 -8.26 27.20 29.31
C VAL A 686 -8.29 25.70 29.06
N CYS A 687 -7.53 25.26 28.07
CA CYS A 687 -7.22 23.87 27.77
C CYS A 687 -5.70 23.74 27.61
N SER A 688 -5.08 22.85 28.38
CA SER A 688 -3.71 22.37 28.16
C SER A 688 -3.74 21.15 27.25
N ILE A 689 -2.77 21.05 26.34
CA ILE A 689 -2.55 19.87 25.51
C ILE A 689 -1.04 19.63 25.37
N SER A 690 -0.58 18.57 26.04
CA SER A 690 0.83 18.16 26.11
C SER A 690 1.10 16.91 25.27
N TRP A 691 0.33 16.80 24.18
CA TRP A 691 0.29 15.65 23.28
C TRP A 691 0.14 16.10 21.82
N GLY A 692 0.85 15.48 20.88
CA GLY A 692 0.75 15.85 19.47
C GLY A 692 1.44 14.90 18.47
N SER A 693 1.56 15.38 17.23
CA SER A 693 2.41 14.81 16.18
C SER A 693 2.66 15.86 15.08
N ASP A 694 3.83 15.78 14.42
CA ASP A 694 4.15 16.38 13.12
C ASP A 694 2.94 16.49 12.17
N GLU A 695 2.70 17.68 11.62
CA GLU A 695 1.71 17.96 10.58
C GLU A 695 1.73 16.96 9.41
N ALA A 696 2.90 16.43 9.03
CA ALA A 696 3.01 15.44 7.97
C ALA A 696 2.28 14.13 8.33
N ASN A 697 2.30 13.72 9.61
CA ASN A 697 1.57 12.54 10.09
C ASN A 697 0.06 12.78 10.10
N TRP A 698 -0.40 13.95 10.57
CA TRP A 698 -1.82 14.32 10.49
C TRP A 698 -2.33 14.40 9.04
N ARG A 699 -1.51 14.92 8.12
CA ARG A 699 -1.80 14.95 6.68
C ARG A 699 -1.85 13.55 6.08
N ALA A 700 -0.92 12.68 6.45
CA ALA A 700 -0.90 11.28 6.02
C ALA A 700 -2.13 10.52 6.53
N ALA A 701 -2.49 10.68 7.81
CA ALA A 701 -3.69 10.10 8.40
C ALA A 701 -4.97 10.55 7.69
N ALA A 702 -5.13 11.86 7.45
CA ALA A 702 -6.27 12.41 6.72
C ALA A 702 -6.35 11.92 5.26
N THR A 703 -5.20 11.76 4.61
CA THR A 703 -5.11 11.22 3.25
C THR A 703 -5.43 9.72 3.21
N ALA A 704 -5.09 8.97 4.26
CA ALA A 704 -5.32 7.53 4.36
C ALA A 704 -6.77 7.17 4.72
N SER A 705 -7.42 7.97 5.58
CA SER A 705 -8.81 7.75 6.00
C SER A 705 -9.85 8.43 5.10
N GLY A 706 -9.46 9.46 4.35
CA GLY A 706 -10.38 10.37 3.66
C GLY A 706 -11.09 11.36 4.61
N VAL A 707 -10.64 11.49 5.85
CA VAL A 707 -11.21 12.36 6.88
C VAL A 707 -10.25 13.50 7.21
N ASP A 708 -10.70 14.75 7.04
CA ASP A 708 -9.92 15.95 7.38
C ASP A 708 -9.78 16.14 8.91
N TYR A 709 -8.89 15.37 9.53
CA TYR A 709 -8.54 15.52 10.95
C TYR A 709 -7.90 16.88 11.29
N PRO A 710 -6.96 17.44 10.50
CA PRO A 710 -6.43 18.78 10.76
C PRO A 710 -7.49 19.87 10.78
N GLY A 711 -8.37 19.90 9.77
CA GLY A 711 -9.45 20.86 9.68
C GLY A 711 -10.46 20.71 10.82
N ARG A 712 -10.76 19.48 11.24
CA ARG A 712 -11.61 19.20 12.43
C ARG A 712 -10.98 19.70 13.73
N LEU A 713 -9.69 19.44 13.96
CA LEU A 713 -9.00 19.92 15.17
C LEU A 713 -8.90 21.45 15.19
N ASN A 714 -8.53 22.06 14.07
CA ASN A 714 -8.51 23.50 13.91
C ASN A 714 -9.91 24.13 14.11
N ALA A 715 -10.97 23.53 13.59
CA ALA A 715 -12.35 23.98 13.79
C ALA A 715 -12.82 23.82 15.26
N ALA A 716 -12.39 22.76 15.96
CA ALA A 716 -12.66 22.58 17.38
C ALA A 716 -11.94 23.64 18.23
N ALA A 717 -10.66 23.92 17.93
CA ALA A 717 -9.90 25.01 18.58
C ALA A 717 -10.50 26.39 18.27
N GLU A 718 -10.96 26.63 17.05
CA GLU A 718 -11.68 27.86 16.69
C GLU A 718 -13.00 27.99 17.46
N ALA A 719 -13.77 26.91 17.58
CA ALA A 719 -15.02 26.88 18.34
C ALA A 719 -14.78 27.12 19.84
N ALA A 720 -13.74 26.52 20.42
CA ALA A 720 -13.28 26.78 21.78
C ALA A 720 -12.91 28.27 21.98
N ALA A 721 -12.10 28.83 21.08
CA ALA A 721 -11.72 30.24 21.12
C ALA A 721 -12.92 31.20 20.99
N LYS A 722 -13.94 30.84 20.18
CA LYS A 722 -15.22 31.57 20.05
C LYS A 722 -16.11 31.42 21.29
N ALA A 723 -16.09 30.27 21.97
CA ALA A 723 -16.71 30.06 23.27
C ALA A 723 -15.95 30.75 24.42
N GLY A 724 -14.74 31.26 24.15
CA GLY A 724 -13.92 32.01 25.09
C GLY A 724 -12.92 31.17 25.88
N MET A 725 -12.76 29.88 25.57
CA MET A 725 -11.69 29.04 26.09
C MET A 725 -10.38 29.28 25.31
N ILE A 726 -9.25 29.40 26.00
CA ILE A 726 -7.92 29.40 25.34
C ILE A 726 -7.44 27.95 25.17
N VAL A 727 -6.84 27.61 24.03
CA VAL A 727 -6.10 26.35 23.88
C VAL A 727 -4.59 26.64 23.91
N PHE A 728 -3.85 26.00 24.82
CA PHE A 728 -2.39 25.99 24.87
C PHE A 728 -1.91 24.60 24.45
N ALA A 729 -0.85 24.54 23.63
CA ALA A 729 -0.35 23.30 23.06
C ALA A 729 1.18 23.28 23.03
N ALA A 730 1.78 22.23 23.59
CA ALA A 730 3.22 21.97 23.51
C ALA A 730 3.69 21.90 22.05
N SER A 731 4.81 22.54 21.69
CA SER A 731 5.25 22.64 20.27
C SER A 731 6.13 21.48 19.78
N GLY A 732 6.33 20.46 20.59
CA GLY A 732 7.12 19.28 20.27
C GLY A 732 8.52 19.32 20.85
N ASP A 733 9.19 18.17 20.81
CA ASP A 733 10.29 17.83 21.73
C ASP A 733 11.50 17.19 21.03
N ASN A 734 11.48 17.18 19.71
CA ASN A 734 12.44 16.48 18.85
C ASN A 734 13.01 17.43 17.79
N ASP A 735 13.42 18.62 18.24
CA ASP A 735 13.95 19.71 17.41
C ASP A 735 12.96 20.18 16.32
N SER A 736 13.41 21.06 15.41
CA SER A 736 12.64 21.52 14.25
C SER A 736 12.22 20.42 13.27
N SER A 737 12.59 19.16 13.51
CA SER A 737 12.24 18.01 12.69
C SER A 737 11.00 17.25 13.18
N ASP A 738 10.67 17.38 14.47
CA ASP A 738 9.67 16.58 15.19
C ASP A 738 9.65 15.05 14.88
N GLY A 739 10.79 14.42 14.60
CA GLY A 739 10.84 12.99 14.24
C GLY A 739 10.65 12.68 12.76
N GLY A 740 10.32 13.66 11.94
CA GLY A 740 10.34 13.58 10.47
C GLY A 740 11.77 13.57 9.91
N ALA A 741 11.89 13.30 8.60
CA ALA A 741 13.19 13.33 7.91
C ALA A 741 13.45 14.60 7.09
N ASP A 742 12.46 15.49 6.99
CA ASP A 742 12.74 16.88 6.66
C ASP A 742 13.17 17.60 7.95
N PRO A 743 14.23 18.43 7.95
CA PRO A 743 14.67 19.15 9.13
C PRO A 743 13.74 20.30 9.57
N ALA A 744 12.62 20.57 8.89
CA ALA A 744 11.81 21.78 9.06
C ALA A 744 10.28 21.53 9.17
N ASN A 745 9.84 20.66 10.08
CA ASN A 745 8.43 20.36 10.36
C ASN A 745 7.90 21.15 11.58
N VAL A 746 6.59 21.02 11.90
CA VAL A 746 5.97 21.53 13.13
C VAL A 746 4.89 20.59 13.65
N ASP A 747 4.64 20.62 14.96
CA ASP A 747 3.62 19.80 15.63
C ASP A 747 2.20 20.38 15.49
N LEU A 748 1.20 19.52 15.28
CA LEU A 748 -0.21 19.78 15.58
C LEU A 748 -0.62 18.96 16.83
N PRO A 749 -1.17 19.58 17.90
CA PRO A 749 -2.06 20.74 17.91
C PRO A 749 -1.42 22.13 17.97
N SER A 750 -0.10 22.27 18.13
CA SER A 750 0.53 23.58 18.32
C SER A 750 0.43 24.52 17.11
N SER A 751 0.46 23.98 15.90
CA SER A 751 0.43 24.73 14.64
C SER A 751 -0.95 25.27 14.25
N SER A 752 -2.01 24.86 14.93
CA SER A 752 -3.34 25.47 14.78
C SER A 752 -3.26 27.00 15.06
N PRO A 753 -3.75 27.87 14.17
CA PRO A 753 -3.82 29.31 14.39
C PRO A 753 -4.71 29.74 15.58
N PHE A 754 -5.52 28.82 16.12
CA PHE A 754 -6.38 29.05 17.29
C PHE A 754 -5.82 28.45 18.59
N SER A 755 -4.76 27.65 18.50
CA SER A 755 -3.92 27.29 19.65
C SER A 755 -2.87 28.39 19.92
N VAL A 756 -2.42 28.49 21.17
CA VAL A 756 -1.15 29.12 21.53
C VAL A 756 -0.08 28.01 21.52
N GLY A 757 0.89 28.09 20.62
CA GLY A 757 2.02 27.15 20.57
C GLY A 757 3.06 27.49 21.65
N CYS A 758 3.45 26.49 22.43
CA CYS A 758 4.29 26.62 23.62
C CYS A 758 5.62 25.86 23.46
N GLY A 759 6.72 26.60 23.24
CA GLY A 759 8.07 26.05 23.07
C GLY A 759 8.98 26.16 24.29
N GLY A 760 10.24 25.75 24.12
CA GLY A 760 11.14 25.38 25.20
C GLY A 760 12.45 26.18 25.30
N THR A 761 12.83 26.51 26.53
CA THR A 761 14.13 27.11 26.89
C THR A 761 14.89 26.29 27.94
N MET A 762 16.20 26.49 28.01
CA MET A 762 17.01 26.13 29.18
C MET A 762 17.05 27.34 30.11
N LYS A 763 16.44 27.22 31.31
CA LYS A 763 16.41 28.30 32.30
C LYS A 763 17.37 27.99 33.45
N PRO A 764 18.62 28.48 33.42
CA PRO A 764 19.55 28.30 34.53
C PRO A 764 19.13 29.15 35.74
N HIS A 765 19.53 28.71 36.93
CA HIS A 765 19.37 29.45 38.19
C HIS A 765 20.29 30.67 38.25
N GLY A 766 19.81 31.73 38.92
CA GLY A 766 20.55 32.97 39.16
C GLY A 766 20.10 34.15 38.29
N ALA A 767 20.07 35.35 38.88
CA ALA A 767 19.46 36.55 38.28
C ALA A 767 20.19 37.09 37.03
N ASN A 768 21.45 36.70 36.82
CA ASN A 768 22.27 37.10 35.66
C ASN A 768 22.53 35.92 34.70
N ALA A 769 21.91 34.76 34.93
CA ALA A 769 22.15 33.56 34.14
C ALA A 769 21.26 33.57 32.88
N GLU A 770 21.91 33.52 31.72
CA GLU A 770 21.29 33.68 30.41
C GLU A 770 20.39 32.50 30.04
N GLU A 771 19.16 32.81 29.61
CA GLU A 771 18.20 31.82 29.12
C GLU A 771 18.39 31.62 27.59
N THR A 772 18.39 30.38 27.14
CA THR A 772 18.66 30.02 25.73
C THR A 772 17.60 29.07 25.19
N VAL A 773 17.56 28.86 23.86
CA VAL A 773 16.79 27.75 23.26
C VAL A 773 17.14 26.44 23.96
N TRP A 774 16.14 25.63 24.28
CA TRP A 774 16.37 24.27 24.73
C TRP A 774 16.73 23.37 23.54
N ASN A 775 17.94 22.83 23.56
CA ASN A 775 18.40 21.78 22.66
C ASN A 775 19.66 21.10 23.23
N ASP A 776 19.55 19.80 23.51
CA ASP A 776 20.62 18.96 24.07
C ASP A 776 21.28 18.07 23.01
N ASP A 777 20.61 17.81 21.89
CA ASP A 777 21.01 16.84 20.86
C ASP A 777 20.74 17.39 19.43
N PRO A 778 21.45 18.47 19.05
CA PRO A 778 21.05 19.35 17.94
C PRO A 778 21.10 18.66 16.57
N GLY A 779 19.95 18.65 15.89
CA GLY A 779 19.80 18.08 14.56
C GLY A 779 19.65 16.55 14.54
N ASN A 780 19.48 15.89 15.68
CA ASN A 780 18.98 14.51 15.72
C ASN A 780 17.46 14.51 15.51
N PRO A 781 16.91 13.78 14.51
CA PRO A 781 15.46 13.69 14.31
C PRO A 781 14.66 13.21 15.52
N ARG A 782 15.27 12.43 16.43
CA ARG A 782 14.66 11.98 17.69
C ARG A 782 15.41 12.54 18.91
N GLY A 783 15.92 13.77 18.79
CA GLY A 783 16.73 14.47 19.79
C GLY A 783 15.96 14.94 21.03
N SER A 784 16.47 15.98 21.69
CA SER A 784 15.93 16.54 22.93
C SER A 784 16.02 18.06 22.83
N GLY A 785 14.96 18.71 22.32
CA GLY A 785 14.99 20.13 22.00
C GLY A 785 13.66 20.63 21.43
N THR A 786 13.42 21.94 21.54
CA THR A 786 12.10 22.52 21.25
C THR A 786 11.68 22.42 19.78
N GLY A 787 10.51 21.85 19.53
CA GLY A 787 9.86 21.90 18.23
C GLY A 787 9.46 23.33 17.87
N GLY A 788 9.63 23.68 16.60
CA GLY A 788 9.41 25.03 16.08
C GLY A 788 9.83 25.16 14.62
N GLY A 789 9.13 26.02 13.88
CA GLY A 789 9.21 26.09 12.41
C GLY A 789 8.06 26.89 11.80
N PHE A 790 7.64 26.49 10.60
CA PHE A 790 6.47 27.06 9.93
C PHE A 790 5.54 25.94 9.45
N SER A 791 4.25 26.11 9.73
CA SER A 791 3.18 25.23 9.28
C SER A 791 3.10 25.16 7.76
N GLU A 792 2.87 23.95 7.25
CA GLU A 792 2.46 23.70 5.87
C GLU A 792 0.93 23.53 5.74
N LEU A 793 0.23 23.10 6.79
CA LEU A 793 -1.23 22.94 6.78
C LEU A 793 -1.98 24.28 6.89
N PHE A 794 -1.44 25.24 7.65
CA PHE A 794 -2.08 26.53 7.94
C PHE A 794 -1.36 27.66 7.23
N GLN A 795 -1.66 27.78 5.93
CA GLN A 795 -1.16 28.82 5.03
C GLN A 795 -2.29 29.78 4.59
N PRO A 796 -1.98 31.05 4.30
CA PRO A 796 -0.70 31.72 4.53
C PRO A 796 -0.47 32.02 6.03
N MET A 797 0.73 32.50 6.37
CA MET A 797 1.04 33.00 7.72
C MET A 797 -0.03 34.00 8.21
N PRO A 798 -0.59 33.81 9.42
CA PRO A 798 -1.58 34.73 9.98
C PRO A 798 -1.03 36.14 10.14
N ALA A 799 -1.76 37.14 9.64
CA ALA A 799 -1.32 38.55 9.63
C ALA A 799 -1.08 39.18 11.02
N TRP A 800 -1.45 38.48 12.11
CA TRP A 800 -1.14 38.89 13.48
C TRP A 800 0.24 38.44 13.97
N GLN A 801 0.95 37.53 13.26
CA GLN A 801 2.36 37.18 13.55
C GLN A 801 3.33 38.26 13.02
N ALA A 802 3.02 39.53 13.28
CA ALA A 802 3.79 40.66 12.81
C ALA A 802 5.17 40.72 13.49
N GLY A 803 6.23 40.77 12.68
CA GLY A 803 7.63 40.70 13.14
C GLY A 803 8.24 39.29 13.09
N ALA A 804 7.45 38.26 12.79
CA ALA A 804 7.97 36.93 12.47
C ALA A 804 8.92 36.98 11.24
N PRO A 805 9.88 36.03 11.11
CA PRO A 805 10.55 35.81 9.83
C PRO A 805 9.53 35.36 8.78
N HIS A 806 9.72 35.72 7.52
CA HIS A 806 8.87 35.21 6.44
C HIS A 806 9.06 33.69 6.29
N GLY A 807 7.95 32.96 6.27
CA GLY A 807 7.87 31.51 6.03
C GLY A 807 6.56 31.14 5.32
N PRO A 808 6.38 29.86 4.94
CA PRO A 808 5.26 29.41 4.11
C PRO A 808 3.88 29.55 4.79
N GLY A 809 3.80 29.31 6.09
CA GLY A 809 2.57 29.37 6.87
C GLY A 809 2.77 29.86 8.30
N ARG A 810 1.82 29.53 9.19
CA ARG A 810 1.83 29.88 10.62
C ARG A 810 3.13 29.47 11.31
N MET A 811 3.86 30.42 11.88
CA MET A 811 5.09 30.16 12.64
C MET A 811 4.78 29.53 14.00
N VAL A 812 5.59 28.56 14.42
CA VAL A 812 5.53 27.86 15.70
C VAL A 812 6.89 27.98 16.40
N PRO A 813 6.97 28.14 17.73
CA PRO A 813 5.87 28.38 18.68
C PRO A 813 5.37 29.84 18.67
N ASP A 814 4.39 30.17 19.49
CA ASP A 814 4.00 31.56 19.77
C ASP A 814 4.77 32.14 20.96
N VAL A 815 4.95 31.35 22.01
CA VAL A 815 5.60 31.71 23.28
C VAL A 815 6.45 30.53 23.77
N SER A 816 7.35 30.75 24.73
CA SER A 816 8.12 29.67 25.37
C SER A 816 8.17 29.78 26.88
N ALA A 817 8.67 28.74 27.55
CA ALA A 817 9.23 28.78 28.90
C ALA A 817 10.22 27.62 29.07
N ASN A 818 10.75 27.44 30.27
CA ASN A 818 11.67 26.35 30.61
C ASN A 818 11.09 24.98 30.20
N ALA A 819 11.90 24.20 29.48
CA ALA A 819 11.59 22.85 29.03
C ALA A 819 12.80 21.90 29.11
N ASP A 820 14.03 22.42 29.21
CA ASP A 820 15.23 21.60 29.34
C ASP A 820 15.14 20.66 30.57
N PRO A 821 15.30 19.33 30.41
CA PRO A 821 15.16 18.38 31.52
C PRO A 821 16.27 18.52 32.58
N TYR A 822 17.46 19.03 32.24
CA TYR A 822 18.52 19.33 33.21
C TYR A 822 18.21 20.57 34.06
N THR A 823 17.37 21.48 33.57
CA THR A 823 16.65 22.47 34.39
C THR A 823 15.18 22.10 34.58
N GLY A 824 14.87 20.80 34.62
CA GLY A 824 13.50 20.28 34.60
C GLY A 824 12.67 20.57 35.86
N TYR A 825 11.42 20.15 35.83
CA TYR A 825 10.41 20.39 36.85
C TYR A 825 10.41 19.25 37.87
N ASN A 826 10.51 19.57 39.16
CA ASN A 826 10.31 18.59 40.23
C ASN A 826 8.81 18.27 40.37
N VAL A 827 8.44 17.01 40.12
CA VAL A 827 7.05 16.51 40.21
C VAL A 827 7.02 15.16 40.93
N PHE A 828 5.85 14.72 41.38
CA PHE A 828 5.65 13.39 41.97
C PHE A 828 4.90 12.44 41.03
N VAL A 829 5.44 11.24 40.82
CA VAL A 829 4.83 10.16 40.01
C VAL A 829 5.22 8.79 40.59
N HIS A 830 4.29 7.84 40.57
CA HIS A 830 4.38 6.52 41.24
C HIS A 830 4.83 6.62 42.73
N GLY A 831 4.52 7.73 43.41
CA GLY A 831 4.93 8.02 44.78
C GLY A 831 6.41 8.35 44.98
N GLN A 832 7.18 8.64 43.92
CA GLN A 832 8.55 9.18 43.96
C GLN A 832 8.58 10.62 43.44
N GLN A 833 9.61 11.38 43.80
CA GLN A 833 9.90 12.66 43.14
C GLN A 833 10.77 12.38 41.91
N GLU A 834 10.33 12.85 40.75
CA GLU A 834 11.10 12.82 39.50
C GLU A 834 11.35 14.25 38.98
N VAL A 835 12.31 14.37 38.06
CA VAL A 835 12.61 15.62 37.34
C VAL A 835 12.24 15.41 35.88
N ILE A 836 11.34 16.24 35.37
CA ILE A 836 10.75 16.07 34.04
C ILE A 836 10.83 17.39 33.27
N GLY A 837 11.35 17.34 32.04
CA GLY A 837 11.34 18.44 31.07
C GLY A 837 10.41 18.13 29.90
N GLY A 838 10.59 18.85 28.80
CA GLY A 838 9.76 18.83 27.60
C GLY A 838 8.85 20.06 27.48
N THR A 839 8.42 20.35 26.25
CA THR A 839 7.45 21.43 25.96
C THR A 839 6.09 21.18 26.59
N SER A 840 5.78 19.93 26.95
CA SER A 840 4.68 19.57 27.83
C SER A 840 4.69 20.29 29.17
N ALA A 841 5.83 20.75 29.70
CA ALA A 841 5.82 21.53 30.94
C ALA A 841 5.35 22.99 30.74
N VAL A 842 5.26 23.46 29.49
CA VAL A 842 5.03 24.88 29.14
C VAL A 842 3.55 25.18 28.87
N ALA A 843 2.84 24.31 28.14
CA ALA A 843 1.39 24.41 27.95
C ALA A 843 0.59 24.51 29.28
N PRO A 844 0.80 23.63 30.29
CA PRO A 844 0.14 23.72 31.58
C PRO A 844 0.58 24.98 32.34
N LEU A 845 1.87 25.33 32.33
CA LEU A 845 2.38 26.54 33.01
C LEU A 845 1.63 27.81 32.55
N TYR A 846 1.40 27.96 31.25
CA TYR A 846 0.57 29.05 30.72
C TYR A 846 -0.93 28.86 31.02
N ALA A 847 -1.47 27.65 30.93
CA ALA A 847 -2.87 27.37 31.26
C ALA A 847 -3.20 27.79 32.71
N GLY A 848 -2.36 27.45 33.69
CA GLY A 848 -2.54 27.83 35.09
C GLY A 848 -2.55 29.35 35.31
N LEU A 849 -1.65 30.09 34.64
CA LEU A 849 -1.64 31.56 34.66
C LEU A 849 -2.90 32.17 34.04
N PHE A 850 -3.38 31.63 32.92
CA PHE A 850 -4.52 32.21 32.22
C PHE A 850 -5.87 31.84 32.86
N ALA A 851 -5.99 30.66 33.51
CA ALA A 851 -7.12 30.33 34.37
C ALA A 851 -7.21 31.23 35.62
N ALA A 852 -6.07 31.69 36.15
CA ALA A 852 -6.02 32.61 37.28
C ALA A 852 -6.68 33.98 36.99
N PHE A 853 -6.90 34.35 35.73
CA PHE A 853 -7.70 35.54 35.37
C PHE A 853 -9.22 35.40 35.61
N GLY A 854 -9.71 34.20 35.92
CA GLY A 854 -11.11 33.97 36.32
C GLY A 854 -12.15 34.27 35.25
N ARG A 855 -11.75 34.28 33.97
CA ARG A 855 -12.64 34.68 32.87
C ARG A 855 -12.26 34.08 31.53
N LYS A 856 -13.29 33.80 30.75
CA LYS A 856 -13.24 33.48 29.32
C LYS A 856 -12.52 34.61 28.56
N LEU A 857 -11.39 34.28 27.92
CA LEU A 857 -10.54 35.22 27.18
C LEU A 857 -10.48 34.93 25.67
N GLY A 858 -10.76 33.69 25.25
CA GLY A 858 -10.80 33.27 23.83
C GLY A 858 -9.44 33.39 23.12
N MET A 859 -9.45 33.83 21.87
CA MET A 859 -8.23 33.93 21.05
C MET A 859 -7.28 35.03 21.56
N VAL A 860 -6.27 34.65 22.36
CA VAL A 860 -5.29 35.60 22.91
C VAL A 860 -4.09 35.87 21.99
N THR A 861 -3.77 34.99 21.03
CA THR A 861 -2.54 35.05 20.22
C THR A 861 -2.28 36.42 19.55
N PRO A 862 -3.24 37.11 18.91
CA PRO A 862 -2.95 38.41 18.29
C PRO A 862 -2.52 39.48 19.31
N LYS A 863 -3.03 39.38 20.55
CA LYS A 863 -2.72 40.33 21.62
C LYS A 863 -1.38 40.03 22.28
N LEU A 864 -0.95 38.77 22.32
CA LEU A 864 0.41 38.40 22.74
C LEU A 864 1.44 38.93 21.75
N TRP A 865 1.25 38.65 20.45
CA TRP A 865 2.15 39.07 19.37
C TRP A 865 2.27 40.59 19.20
N LEU A 866 1.23 41.36 19.51
CA LEU A 866 1.28 42.82 19.56
C LEU A 866 2.00 43.39 20.80
N ASN A 867 2.33 42.56 21.79
CA ASN A 867 2.89 42.97 23.09
C ASN A 867 4.15 42.16 23.45
N GLN A 868 5.06 41.95 22.50
CA GLN A 868 6.33 41.22 22.66
C GLN A 868 7.16 41.69 23.88
N THR A 869 7.06 42.96 24.28
CA THR A 869 7.71 43.48 25.49
C THR A 869 7.18 42.91 26.81
N CYS A 870 6.12 42.09 26.79
CA CYS A 870 5.66 41.26 27.91
C CYS A 870 6.47 39.97 28.09
N PHE A 871 7.49 39.73 27.26
CA PHE A 871 8.33 38.55 27.25
C PHE A 871 9.83 38.92 27.31
N ASN A 872 10.69 37.93 27.57
CA ASN A 872 12.14 38.03 27.43
C ASN A 872 12.55 37.46 26.07
N ASP A 873 13.21 38.27 25.25
CA ASP A 873 13.69 37.91 23.90
C ASP A 873 14.85 36.90 24.00
N ILE A 874 14.67 35.69 23.46
CA ILE A 874 15.67 34.61 23.56
C ILE A 874 16.51 34.61 22.29
N THR A 875 17.73 35.15 22.40
CA THR A 875 18.54 35.50 21.22
C THR A 875 19.67 34.51 20.89
N LYS A 876 19.72 33.37 21.59
CA LYS A 876 20.82 32.39 21.52
C LYS A 876 20.34 30.94 21.58
N GLY A 877 20.94 30.13 20.72
CA GLY A 877 20.64 28.70 20.55
C GLY A 877 19.96 28.43 19.21
N ASP A 878 19.64 27.16 18.99
CA ASP A 878 19.04 26.62 17.78
C ASP A 878 18.29 25.33 18.14
N ASN A 879 17.28 24.98 17.35
CA ASN A 879 16.56 23.70 17.43
C ASN A 879 16.90 22.81 16.23
N GLY A 880 18.20 22.71 15.91
CA GLY A 880 18.69 21.95 14.75
C GLY A 880 18.71 22.79 13.47
N TYR A 881 17.55 23.06 12.86
CA TYR A 881 17.48 23.81 11.60
C TYR A 881 17.35 25.33 11.80
N TYR A 882 16.44 25.76 12.66
CA TYR A 882 16.23 27.19 12.92
C TYR A 882 17.12 27.70 14.06
N ARG A 883 17.31 29.03 14.11
CA ARG A 883 18.17 29.70 15.08
C ARG A 883 17.44 30.84 15.77
N ALA A 884 17.68 30.96 17.07
CA ALA A 884 17.25 32.11 17.85
C ALA A 884 17.94 33.40 17.40
N ARG A 885 17.27 34.53 17.59
CA ARG A 885 17.71 35.86 17.11
C ARG A 885 17.03 36.99 17.90
N ILE A 886 17.26 38.24 17.50
CA ILE A 886 16.58 39.40 18.09
C ILE A 886 15.18 39.52 17.49
N GLY A 887 14.15 39.51 18.35
CA GLY A 887 12.75 39.49 17.95
C GLY A 887 12.32 38.12 17.38
N PRO A 888 11.02 37.97 17.06
CA PRO A 888 10.38 36.65 17.01
C PRO A 888 11.07 35.63 16.09
N ASP A 889 11.11 34.38 16.54
CA ASP A 889 11.80 33.29 15.86
C ASP A 889 11.13 31.91 16.00
N PRO A 890 11.35 31.00 15.02
CA PRO A 890 10.77 29.66 15.03
C PRO A 890 11.54 28.66 15.92
N CYS A 891 12.25 29.13 16.96
CA CYS A 891 12.72 28.31 18.06
C CYS A 891 11.91 28.58 19.33
N THR A 892 11.67 29.86 19.65
CA THR A 892 11.09 30.30 20.93
C THR A 892 9.85 31.21 20.82
N GLY A 893 9.42 31.53 19.60
CA GLY A 893 8.24 32.35 19.36
C GLY A 893 8.55 33.82 19.65
N ILE A 894 7.81 34.42 20.58
CA ILE A 894 8.09 35.77 21.11
C ILE A 894 8.83 35.77 22.45
N GLY A 895 9.33 34.61 22.90
CA GLY A 895 10.17 34.46 24.09
C GLY A 895 9.44 34.01 25.37
N THR A 896 10.12 34.14 26.52
CA THR A 896 9.65 33.60 27.82
C THR A 896 8.90 34.63 28.66
N PRO A 897 7.97 34.24 29.56
CA PRO A 897 7.00 35.18 30.10
C PRO A 897 7.62 36.11 31.14
N ILE A 898 7.29 37.39 31.06
CA ILE A 898 7.38 38.32 32.19
C ILE A 898 5.96 38.42 32.75
N ALA A 899 5.56 37.43 33.53
CA ALA A 899 4.15 37.12 33.76
C ALA A 899 3.37 38.27 34.44
N ASN A 900 3.98 39.12 35.27
CA ASN A 900 3.31 40.31 35.79
C ASN A 900 3.00 41.39 34.72
N LYS A 901 3.72 41.41 33.58
CA LYS A 901 3.35 42.24 32.41
C LYS A 901 2.16 41.62 31.67
N LEU A 902 2.12 40.29 31.54
CA LEU A 902 0.95 39.58 31.02
C LEU A 902 -0.28 39.79 31.92
N ALA A 903 -0.11 39.79 33.25
CA ALA A 903 -1.16 40.12 34.19
C ALA A 903 -1.76 41.50 33.92
N ARG A 904 -0.94 42.57 33.90
CA ARG A 904 -1.41 43.92 33.57
C ARG A 904 -1.98 44.05 32.14
N LEU A 905 -1.60 43.18 31.21
CA LEU A 905 -2.14 43.13 29.85
C LEU A 905 -3.54 42.47 29.82
N PHE A 906 -3.82 41.48 30.67
CA PHE A 906 -5.08 40.71 30.69
C PHE A 906 -5.99 40.95 31.90
N GLU A 907 -5.59 41.78 32.86
CA GLU A 907 -6.45 42.38 33.88
C GLU A 907 -7.51 43.33 33.26
N ALA A 908 -8.59 43.56 33.99
CA ALA A 908 -9.64 44.50 33.59
C ALA A 908 -9.28 45.93 34.02
N SER A 909 -9.36 46.88 33.09
CA SER A 909 -9.28 48.31 33.42
C SER A 909 -10.53 48.75 34.20
N ASN A 910 -10.47 48.71 35.53
CA ASN A 910 -11.54 49.18 36.43
C ASN A 910 -11.68 50.72 36.46
N LYS A 911 -11.94 51.32 35.29
CA LYS A 911 -12.37 52.70 35.12
C LYS A 911 -13.63 52.75 34.25
N PRO A 912 -14.78 53.16 34.80
CA PRO A 912 -15.94 53.49 33.98
C PRO A 912 -15.59 54.64 33.03
N LEU A 913 -15.83 54.47 31.73
CA LEU A 913 -15.80 55.57 30.78
C LEU A 913 -17.02 56.46 31.02
N ALA A 914 -16.79 57.72 31.40
CA ALA A 914 -17.86 58.69 31.57
C ALA A 914 -18.53 59.00 30.22
N PRO A 915 -19.88 59.11 30.16
CA PRO A 915 -20.60 59.27 28.90
C PRO A 915 -20.38 60.66 28.29
N THR A 916 -19.70 60.72 27.15
CA THR A 916 -19.49 61.94 26.35
C THR A 916 -20.75 62.30 25.55
N ALA A 917 -21.62 63.11 26.15
CA ALA A 917 -22.84 63.60 25.52
C ALA A 917 -22.55 64.63 24.40
N HIS A 918 -22.47 64.18 23.15
CA HIS A 918 -22.45 65.08 21.98
C HIS A 918 -23.87 65.39 21.49
N ALA A 919 -24.37 66.57 21.85
CA ALA A 919 -25.66 67.07 21.40
C ALA A 919 -25.63 67.49 19.92
N VAL A 920 -26.57 66.97 19.12
CA VAL A 920 -26.76 67.39 17.72
C VAL A 920 -27.45 68.76 17.68
N ARG A 921 -26.70 69.79 17.29
CA ARG A 921 -27.25 71.07 16.78
C ARG A 921 -26.88 71.23 15.31
N GLY A 922 -27.80 70.89 14.42
CA GLY A 922 -27.58 71.02 12.97
C GLY A 922 -27.75 72.46 12.46
N ARG A 923 -27.27 72.70 11.23
CA ARG A 923 -27.73 73.81 10.37
C ARG A 923 -27.55 73.44 8.89
N HIS A 924 -28.48 73.90 8.06
CA HIS A 924 -28.55 73.63 6.62
C HIS A 924 -27.30 74.09 5.85
N ARG A 925 -27.01 73.40 4.73
CA ARG A 925 -27.30 73.98 3.40
C ARG A 925 -27.46 72.93 2.30
N ASN A 926 -28.39 73.21 1.39
CA ASN A 926 -28.54 72.56 0.09
C ASN A 926 -27.51 73.17 -0.89
N PRO A 927 -27.12 72.51 -1.99
CA PRO A 927 -27.89 72.78 -3.21
C PRO A 927 -28.09 71.59 -4.17
N THR A 928 -28.96 71.84 -5.14
CA THR A 928 -29.52 70.92 -6.14
C THR A 928 -28.65 70.67 -7.39
N ARG A 929 -28.58 69.38 -7.76
CA ARG A 929 -29.06 68.81 -9.05
C ARG A 929 -28.52 69.38 -10.39
N ALA A 930 -27.70 68.58 -11.07
CA ALA A 930 -27.53 68.48 -12.54
C ALA A 930 -26.64 67.25 -12.83
N ILE A 931 -26.93 66.33 -13.77
CA ILE A 931 -28.13 66.06 -14.58
C ILE A 931 -28.60 64.63 -14.25
#